data_AF-A0A1J5I866-F1
#
_entry.id   AF-A0A1J5I866-F1
#
_cell.length_a   1.000
_cell.length_b   1.000
_cell.length_c   1.000
_cell.angle_alpha   90.00
_cell.angle_beta   90.00
_cell.angle_gamma   90.00
#
_symmetry.space_group_name_H-M   'P 1'
#
loop_
_entity.id
_entity.type
_entity.pdbx_description
1 polymer ?
#
loop_
_entity_poly.entity_id
_entity_poly.type
_entity_poly.pdbx_seq_one_letter_code
_entity_poly.pdbx_strand_id
1 'polypeptide(L)'
;INAETKGGKLPRIKRLSEYLGDSYFNYLANLDNLVLLMDESHHYRADRGMEVINKLKPVLGLELTATPQVERGGSAVKFKNCVYEYSLAKAIQDGFVKEPAVATRKDFDPSHYQEEELDRIKLEDGMRLHEDTKVALDIYARDTKTRPVKPFVLVVAKDTTHAAQLKSLICSPGFFDGYYADKVMEIHSNQSGGEKDENIALLVSLENPDNTIEIVIHVNMLKEGWDVTNLYTITPLRTAASQTLREQTIGRGLRLPYGKRTGNDKVDKLTIVAHDRFQEIIEAANRPDSIIRKENIITIDVGELGQPKEVVVSVSRTEEQFADEQEKILTIGPPEEKQKAQVVLDAKKALFSILPELNVGISGIQDLKKDEIKQIAVEKLKAQIYSTPQQILFAEEIIEEARKAYEQAVEEFTDKTIEIPGIMIQQCGDVQSGFLDFDLDAKNLNYQPVSEEILVKKLREQENSLDIVIGKGRIVIDEPDRIIVNELINYPEVDYDEQTDLLRKLAAQAVEKFKTYLDDNQLMNVVQSHKREIGRYIFAQLMQHFHCEVPVFEKPVVKPFTKIEDHNLSKYTKDSIHHYTETITPAGAIPGKVFSGFRKAYHSLYKFDSKTEKDFAVILEQDKGVVKWLRPAQNQFRIYWQNNSKMYHPDFISETDTAIYMIETKKEMDMDTAMVQEKARAAEQYCRAATEFTSRNGGKPWTYVLIPHNAVFYSMGFESLMERYAYHG
;
A
#
# COMPACT_ATOMS: atom_id res chain seq x y z
N ILE A 1 -25.30 23.10 24.66
CA ILE A 1 -26.52 23.91 24.43
C ILE A 1 -27.63 23.28 25.28
N ASN A 2 -27.70 23.62 26.57
CA ASN A 2 -28.69 22.99 27.46
C ASN A 2 -29.87 23.93 27.65
N ALA A 3 -31.08 23.37 27.73
CA ALA A 3 -32.31 24.13 27.92
C ALA A 3 -32.27 24.96 29.22
N GLU A 4 -31.54 24.50 30.25
CA GLU A 4 -31.32 25.17 31.52
C GLU A 4 -29.89 24.91 32.04
N THR A 5 -29.34 25.86 32.82
CA THR A 5 -28.14 25.61 33.64
C THR A 5 -28.58 25.14 35.03
N LYS A 6 -27.80 24.24 35.68
CA LYS A 6 -28.04 23.87 37.08
C LYS A 6 -28.11 25.16 37.92
N GLY A 7 -29.28 25.44 38.50
CA GLY A 7 -29.54 26.65 39.29
C GLY A 7 -30.46 27.71 38.64
N GLY A 8 -31.23 27.38 37.59
CA GLY A 8 -32.32 28.24 37.10
C GLY A 8 -31.90 29.49 36.30
N LYS A 9 -30.62 29.61 35.95
CA LYS A 9 -30.12 30.72 35.12
C LYS A 9 -30.30 30.41 33.64
N LEU A 10 -30.67 31.44 32.85
CA LEU A 10 -30.76 31.35 31.39
C LEU A 10 -29.40 30.93 30.78
N PRO A 11 -29.39 30.01 29.80
CA PRO A 11 -28.17 29.60 29.08
C PRO A 11 -27.45 30.80 28.48
N ARG A 12 -26.10 30.82 28.49
CA ARG A 12 -25.29 31.96 27.99
C ARG A 12 -25.72 32.44 26.60
N ILE A 13 -26.08 31.51 25.71
CA ILE A 13 -26.49 31.80 24.33
C ILE A 13 -27.81 32.59 24.22
N LYS A 14 -28.68 32.48 25.23
CA LYS A 14 -29.98 33.16 25.32
C LYS A 14 -29.93 34.44 26.15
N ARG A 15 -28.74 34.83 26.62
CA ARG A 15 -28.55 36.10 27.32
C ARG A 15 -28.36 37.23 26.30
N LEU A 16 -28.74 38.43 26.69
CA LEU A 16 -28.58 39.63 25.89
C LEU A 16 -27.08 39.88 25.66
N SER A 17 -26.70 40.06 24.40
CA SER A 17 -25.34 40.46 24.02
C SER A 17 -25.35 41.97 23.80
N GLU A 18 -24.55 42.70 24.56
CA GLU A 18 -24.45 44.17 24.46
C GLU A 18 -24.04 44.63 23.05
N TYR A 19 -23.27 43.81 22.31
CA TYR A 19 -22.84 44.09 20.95
C TYR A 19 -23.92 43.86 19.88
N LEU A 20 -24.89 42.97 20.14
CA LEU A 20 -25.94 42.60 19.17
C LEU A 20 -27.29 43.28 19.46
N GLY A 21 -27.46 43.86 20.66
CA GLY A 21 -28.75 44.41 21.10
C GLY A 21 -29.85 43.37 21.35
N ASP A 22 -29.55 42.09 21.13
CA ASP A 22 -30.44 40.93 21.32
C ASP A 22 -29.60 39.74 21.82
N SER A 23 -30.26 38.62 22.14
CA SER A 23 -29.57 37.37 22.41
C SER A 23 -28.98 36.77 21.14
N TYR A 24 -27.80 36.18 21.25
CA TYR A 24 -27.16 35.47 20.13
C TYR A 24 -28.06 34.35 19.57
N PHE A 25 -28.86 33.72 20.44
CA PHE A 25 -29.87 32.75 20.04
C PHE A 25 -30.94 33.34 19.11
N ASN A 26 -31.50 34.51 19.47
CA ASN A 26 -32.53 35.15 18.64
C ASN A 26 -31.96 35.67 17.32
N TYR A 27 -30.74 36.21 17.35
CA TYR A 27 -30.01 36.58 16.14
C TYR A 27 -29.92 35.39 15.17
N LEU A 28 -29.45 34.24 15.64
CA LEU A 28 -29.35 33.02 14.82
C LEU A 28 -30.72 32.52 14.35
N ALA A 29 -31.73 32.53 15.22
CA ALA A 29 -33.08 32.05 14.91
C ALA A 29 -33.82 32.92 13.89
N ASN A 30 -33.37 34.16 13.68
CA ASN A 30 -33.91 35.10 12.69
C ASN A 30 -33.18 35.06 11.34
N LEU A 31 -32.17 34.20 11.17
CA LEU A 31 -31.48 34.02 9.90
C LEU A 31 -32.28 33.06 9.00
N ASP A 32 -32.74 33.56 7.85
CA ASP A 32 -33.53 32.77 6.89
C ASP A 32 -32.72 31.64 6.20
N ASN A 33 -31.39 31.67 6.30
CA ASN A 33 -30.46 30.76 5.62
C ASN A 33 -29.56 29.97 6.58
N LEU A 34 -29.95 29.81 7.84
CA LEU A 34 -29.14 29.13 8.84
C LEU A 34 -28.93 27.64 8.50
N VAL A 35 -27.66 27.23 8.38
CA VAL A 35 -27.25 25.82 8.26
C VAL A 35 -26.44 25.43 9.50
N LEU A 36 -26.74 24.26 10.08
CA LEU A 36 -26.04 23.74 11.25
C LEU A 36 -25.17 22.54 10.86
N LEU A 37 -23.88 22.61 11.19
CA LEU A 37 -22.97 21.47 11.18
C LEU A 37 -22.82 21.01 12.63
N MET A 38 -23.26 19.79 12.91
CA MET A 38 -23.32 19.22 14.26
C MET A 38 -22.34 18.07 14.36
N ASP A 39 -21.19 18.34 14.95
CA ASP A 39 -20.22 17.30 15.30
C ASP A 39 -20.64 16.59 16.59
N GLU A 40 -20.31 15.30 16.68
CA GLU A 40 -20.74 14.36 17.71
C GLU A 40 -22.25 14.41 18.01
N SER A 41 -23.04 14.31 16.94
CA SER A 41 -24.49 14.54 16.98
C SER A 41 -25.28 13.65 17.96
N HIS A 42 -24.71 12.49 18.34
CA HIS A 42 -25.30 11.58 19.30
C HIS A 42 -25.52 12.21 20.69
N HIS A 43 -24.70 13.19 21.10
CA HIS A 43 -24.92 13.93 22.35
C HIS A 43 -26.20 14.76 22.32
N TYR A 44 -26.48 15.44 21.20
CA TYR A 44 -27.65 16.31 21.10
C TYR A 44 -28.96 15.53 21.07
N ARG A 45 -28.93 14.29 20.55
CA ARG A 45 -30.11 13.40 20.46
C ARG A 45 -30.39 12.62 21.75
N ALA A 46 -29.37 12.38 22.57
CA ALA A 46 -29.49 11.74 23.87
C ALA A 46 -30.08 12.72 24.93
N ASP A 47 -29.76 14.00 24.82
CA ASP A 47 -30.20 15.05 25.74
C ASP A 47 -31.35 15.92 25.18
N ARG A 48 -31.85 16.87 26.00
CA ARG A 48 -32.77 17.95 25.57
C ARG A 48 -32.14 18.96 24.59
N GLY A 49 -30.91 18.70 24.12
CA GLY A 49 -30.18 19.59 23.20
C GLY A 49 -30.89 19.74 21.86
N MET A 50 -31.44 18.65 21.31
CA MET A 50 -32.13 18.68 20.02
C MET A 50 -33.36 19.60 20.01
N GLU A 51 -34.10 19.69 21.12
CA GLU A 51 -35.25 20.61 21.24
C GLU A 51 -34.82 22.09 21.14
N VAL A 52 -33.64 22.42 21.66
CA VAL A 52 -33.10 23.77 21.60
C VAL A 52 -32.55 24.08 20.21
N ILE A 53 -31.93 23.10 19.55
CA ILE A 53 -31.45 23.21 18.17
C ILE A 53 -32.63 23.42 17.21
N ASN A 54 -33.71 22.65 17.36
CA ASN A 54 -34.91 22.80 16.53
C ASN A 54 -35.56 24.19 16.66
N LYS A 55 -35.41 24.85 17.82
CA LYS A 55 -35.89 26.23 18.03
C LYS A 55 -35.12 27.29 17.24
N LEU A 56 -33.91 26.98 16.75
CA LEU A 56 -33.14 27.85 15.85
C LEU A 56 -33.70 27.86 14.42
N LYS A 57 -34.63 26.95 14.09
CA LYS A 57 -35.25 26.83 12.75
C LYS A 57 -34.23 26.82 11.59
N PRO A 58 -33.18 25.97 11.64
CA PRO A 58 -32.23 25.88 10.54
C PRO A 58 -32.89 25.33 9.27
N VAL A 59 -32.43 25.80 8.11
CA VAL A 59 -32.82 25.27 6.79
C VAL A 59 -32.26 23.85 6.60
N LEU A 60 -31.07 23.57 7.14
CA LEU A 60 -30.41 22.28 7.05
C LEU A 60 -29.59 22.00 8.32
N GLY A 61 -29.62 20.75 8.79
CA GLY A 61 -28.73 20.24 9.83
C GLY A 61 -27.94 19.05 9.31
N LEU A 62 -26.63 19.20 9.17
CA LEU A 62 -25.71 18.11 8.85
C LEU A 62 -25.14 17.54 10.15
N GLU A 63 -25.46 16.28 10.42
CA GLU A 63 -25.04 15.57 11.62
C GLU A 63 -23.84 14.66 11.29
N LEU A 64 -22.74 14.85 12.02
CA LEU A 64 -21.54 14.01 11.93
C LEU A 64 -21.39 13.27 13.26
N THR A 65 -21.25 11.94 13.20
CA THR A 65 -20.92 11.14 14.40
C THR A 65 -20.35 9.77 14.02
N ALA A 66 -19.41 9.29 14.84
CA ALA A 66 -18.91 7.92 14.74
C ALA A 66 -19.91 6.87 15.27
N THR A 67 -20.91 7.28 16.06
CA THR A 67 -21.88 6.39 16.70
C THR A 67 -23.31 6.82 16.37
N PRO A 68 -23.88 6.41 15.22
CA PRO A 68 -25.20 6.84 14.74
C PRO A 68 -26.35 6.13 15.49
N GLN A 69 -26.26 6.05 16.81
CA GLN A 69 -27.22 5.41 17.70
C GLN A 69 -27.28 6.15 19.03
N VAL A 70 -28.44 6.07 19.71
CA VAL A 70 -28.64 6.58 21.08
C VAL A 70 -29.18 5.49 21.97
N GLU A 71 -28.72 5.44 23.21
CA GLU A 71 -29.29 4.54 24.23
C GLU A 71 -30.54 5.19 24.84
N ARG A 72 -31.69 4.52 24.72
CA ARG A 72 -32.93 4.91 25.41
C ARG A 72 -33.49 3.70 26.14
N GLY A 73 -33.62 3.79 27.47
CA GLY A 73 -34.18 2.71 28.30
C GLY A 73 -33.40 1.39 28.25
N GLY A 74 -32.07 1.44 28.04
CA GLY A 74 -31.22 0.25 27.95
C GLY A 74 -31.17 -0.43 26.58
N SER A 75 -31.85 0.11 25.56
CA SER A 75 -31.76 -0.36 24.17
C SER A 75 -31.15 0.70 23.25
N ALA A 76 -30.30 0.28 22.34
CA ALA A 76 -29.70 1.15 21.32
C ALA A 76 -30.70 1.39 20.17
N VAL A 77 -31.00 2.66 19.89
CA VAL A 77 -31.88 3.09 18.81
C VAL A 77 -31.06 3.78 17.73
N LYS A 78 -30.99 3.18 16.54
CA LYS A 78 -30.27 3.74 15.38
C LYS A 78 -30.93 5.01 14.83
N PHE A 79 -30.13 5.88 14.23
CA PHE A 79 -30.63 7.06 13.53
C PHE A 79 -31.33 6.65 12.24
N LYS A 80 -32.50 7.24 11.97
CA LYS A 80 -33.31 6.91 10.79
C LYS A 80 -32.83 7.60 9.51
N ASN A 81 -32.17 8.76 9.63
CA ASN A 81 -31.77 9.61 8.49
C ASN A 81 -30.25 9.60 8.30
N CYS A 82 -29.62 8.43 8.30
CA CYS A 82 -28.21 8.31 7.93
C CYS A 82 -28.12 8.37 6.40
N VAL A 83 -27.47 9.40 5.85
CA VAL A 83 -27.32 9.58 4.39
C VAL A 83 -26.07 8.91 3.83
N TYR A 84 -25.06 8.72 4.67
CA TYR A 84 -23.80 8.05 4.34
C TYR A 84 -23.21 7.45 5.62
N GLU A 85 -22.78 6.20 5.55
CA GLU A 85 -22.08 5.52 6.66
C GLU A 85 -20.76 4.97 6.12
N TYR A 86 -19.65 5.40 6.74
CA TYR A 86 -18.33 4.85 6.50
C TYR A 86 -17.96 3.94 7.66
N SER A 87 -18.18 2.63 7.48
CA SER A 87 -18.02 1.67 8.58
C SER A 87 -16.55 1.44 8.93
N LEU A 88 -16.29 1.02 10.17
CA LEU A 88 -14.96 0.67 10.61
C LEU A 88 -14.36 -0.49 9.78
N ALA A 89 -15.19 -1.47 9.40
CA ALA A 89 -14.79 -2.56 8.52
C ALA A 89 -14.20 -2.04 7.19
N LYS A 90 -14.85 -1.02 6.60
CA LYS A 90 -14.37 -0.40 5.36
C LYS A 90 -13.10 0.42 5.58
N ALA A 91 -13.02 1.17 6.68
CA ALA A 91 -11.81 1.91 7.06
C ALA A 91 -10.58 0.99 7.22
N ILE A 92 -10.76 -0.20 7.82
CA ILE A 92 -9.70 -1.20 7.97
C ILE A 92 -9.29 -1.75 6.59
N GLN A 93 -10.27 -2.00 5.70
CA GLN A 93 -10.02 -2.56 4.36
C GLN A 93 -9.25 -1.62 3.47
N ASP A 94 -9.67 -0.36 3.46
CA ASP A 94 -9.08 0.71 2.67
C ASP A 94 -7.71 1.12 3.23
N GLY A 95 -7.32 0.57 4.40
CA GLY A 95 -6.04 0.84 5.03
C GLY A 95 -5.93 2.22 5.67
N PHE A 96 -7.05 2.87 6.01
CA PHE A 96 -7.08 4.20 6.64
C PHE A 96 -7.01 4.17 8.17
N VAL A 97 -7.03 2.98 8.77
CA VAL A 97 -6.85 2.78 10.20
C VAL A 97 -5.92 1.59 10.48
N LYS A 98 -5.36 1.53 11.69
CA LYS A 98 -4.62 0.37 12.21
C LYS A 98 -5.48 -0.89 12.20
N GLU A 99 -4.82 -2.03 12.23
CA GLU A 99 -5.40 -3.36 12.37
C GLU A 99 -5.69 -3.64 13.85
N PRO A 100 -6.96 -3.90 14.26
CA PRO A 100 -7.23 -4.32 15.63
C PRO A 100 -6.83 -5.79 15.85
N ALA A 101 -6.09 -6.04 16.93
CA ALA A 101 -5.69 -7.35 17.38
C ALA A 101 -5.98 -7.56 18.88
N VAL A 102 -6.12 -8.82 19.28
CA VAL A 102 -6.34 -9.21 20.67
C VAL A 102 -5.22 -10.16 21.10
N ALA A 103 -4.70 -9.94 22.30
CA ALA A 103 -3.63 -10.75 22.88
C ALA A 103 -4.13 -11.61 24.06
N THR A 104 -3.62 -12.84 24.14
CA THR A 104 -3.70 -13.71 25.32
C THR A 104 -2.40 -14.49 25.53
N ARG A 105 -2.26 -15.26 26.62
CA ARG A 105 -1.15 -16.21 26.80
C ARG A 105 -1.54 -17.58 26.22
N LYS A 106 -0.57 -18.31 25.69
CA LYS A 106 -0.76 -19.70 25.29
C LYS A 106 -1.06 -20.57 26.50
N ASP A 107 -1.97 -21.53 26.35
CA ASP A 107 -2.40 -22.45 27.41
C ASP A 107 -2.91 -21.75 28.69
N PHE A 108 -3.37 -20.50 28.58
CA PHE A 108 -3.79 -19.69 29.72
C PHE A 108 -5.23 -19.96 30.14
N ASP A 109 -5.41 -20.38 31.39
CA ASP A 109 -6.72 -20.49 32.03
C ASP A 109 -6.93 -19.36 33.04
N PRO A 110 -7.79 -18.36 32.76
CA PRO A 110 -8.06 -17.25 33.66
C PRO A 110 -8.71 -17.68 34.98
N SER A 111 -9.35 -18.85 35.04
CA SER A 111 -10.08 -19.32 36.24
C SER A 111 -9.17 -19.73 37.40
N HIS A 112 -7.88 -19.97 37.12
CA HIS A 112 -6.89 -20.34 38.14
C HIS A 112 -6.31 -19.14 38.90
N TYR A 113 -6.64 -17.91 38.49
CA TYR A 113 -6.05 -16.70 39.02
C TYR A 113 -7.08 -15.85 39.76
N GLN A 114 -6.65 -15.20 40.84
CA GLN A 114 -7.47 -14.18 41.50
C GLN A 114 -7.55 -12.92 40.65
N GLU A 115 -8.54 -12.08 40.88
CA GLU A 115 -8.78 -10.88 40.07
C GLU A 115 -7.59 -9.90 40.08
N GLU A 116 -6.96 -9.71 41.24
CA GLU A 116 -5.76 -8.87 41.40
C GLU A 116 -4.53 -9.45 40.66
N GLU A 117 -4.40 -10.77 40.66
CA GLU A 117 -3.32 -11.48 39.98
C GLU A 117 -3.52 -11.44 38.45
N LEU A 118 -4.76 -11.57 38.00
CA LEU A 118 -5.13 -11.40 36.60
C LEU A 118 -4.91 -9.97 36.11
N ASP A 119 -5.24 -8.97 36.92
CA ASP A 119 -4.99 -7.55 36.61
C ASP A 119 -3.48 -7.29 36.47
N ARG A 120 -2.66 -7.87 37.37
CA ARG A 120 -1.19 -7.84 37.26
C ARG A 120 -0.67 -8.50 35.98
N ILE A 121 -1.13 -9.72 35.67
CA ILE A 121 -0.72 -10.46 34.46
C ILE A 121 -1.03 -9.66 33.18
N LYS A 122 -2.24 -9.10 33.09
CA LYS A 122 -2.66 -8.27 31.95
C LYS A 122 -1.80 -7.00 31.80
N LEU A 123 -1.42 -6.38 32.92
CA LEU A 123 -0.54 -5.20 32.91
C LEU A 123 0.86 -5.57 32.43
N GLU A 124 1.46 -6.63 32.98
CA GLU A 124 2.80 -7.09 32.60
C GLU A 124 2.88 -7.45 31.11
N ASP A 125 1.88 -8.16 30.58
CA ASP A 125 1.84 -8.52 29.17
C ASP A 125 1.58 -7.31 28.27
N GLY A 126 0.77 -6.35 28.73
CA GLY A 126 0.61 -5.07 28.05
C GLY A 126 1.91 -4.28 27.93
N MET A 127 2.76 -4.30 28.96
CA MET A 127 4.08 -3.63 28.93
C MET A 127 5.05 -4.34 28.00
N ARG A 128 5.04 -5.68 27.96
CA ARG A 128 5.86 -6.45 27.00
C ARG A 128 5.52 -6.12 25.55
N LEU A 129 4.23 -6.08 25.22
CA LEU A 129 3.75 -5.69 23.89
C LEU A 129 4.09 -4.23 23.55
N HIS A 130 4.08 -3.35 24.55
CA HIS A 130 4.45 -1.94 24.39
C HIS A 130 5.93 -1.76 24.03
N GLU A 131 6.84 -2.44 24.73
CA GLU A 131 8.28 -2.39 24.41
C GLU A 131 8.58 -2.97 23.02
N ASP A 132 7.95 -4.10 22.67
CA ASP A 132 8.05 -4.68 21.31
C ASP A 132 7.61 -3.69 20.22
N THR A 133 6.53 -2.95 20.48
CA THR A 133 5.98 -1.95 19.56
C THR A 133 6.91 -0.75 19.43
N LYS A 134 7.50 -0.30 20.55
CA LYS A 134 8.44 0.83 20.60
C LYS A 134 9.67 0.57 19.73
N VAL A 135 10.22 -0.65 19.80
CA VAL A 135 11.35 -1.03 18.95
C VAL A 135 10.95 -1.09 17.49
N ALA A 136 9.79 -1.67 17.16
CA ALA A 136 9.32 -1.73 15.78
C ALA A 136 9.09 -0.33 15.17
N LEU A 137 8.58 0.62 15.95
CA LEU A 137 8.40 2.01 15.55
C LEU A 137 9.72 2.74 15.33
N ASP A 138 10.72 2.51 16.19
CA ASP A 138 12.05 3.12 16.04
C ASP A 138 12.76 2.59 14.79
N ILE A 139 12.71 1.27 14.55
CA ILE A 139 13.25 0.65 13.31
C ILE A 139 12.59 1.28 12.09
N TYR A 140 11.26 1.35 12.06
CA TYR A 140 10.54 1.92 10.93
C TYR A 140 10.88 3.40 10.69
N ALA A 141 10.94 4.21 11.76
CA ALA A 141 11.27 5.63 11.66
C ALA A 141 12.68 5.83 11.08
N ARG A 142 13.65 5.01 11.50
CA ARG A 142 15.03 5.02 11.01
C ARG A 142 15.13 4.59 9.55
N ASP A 143 14.55 3.43 9.20
CA ASP A 143 14.59 2.87 7.84
C ASP A 143 13.96 3.82 6.81
N THR A 144 12.86 4.48 7.19
CA THR A 144 12.12 5.37 6.29
C THR A 144 12.49 6.84 6.42
N LYS A 145 13.40 7.18 7.35
CA LYS A 145 13.79 8.56 7.70
C LYS A 145 12.58 9.45 8.02
N THR A 146 11.59 8.88 8.72
CA THR A 146 10.38 9.59 9.15
C THR A 146 10.48 10.04 10.60
N ARG A 147 9.51 10.85 11.07
CA ARG A 147 9.50 11.32 12.46
C ARG A 147 9.37 10.13 13.42
N PRO A 148 10.09 10.12 14.56
CA PRO A 148 9.91 9.08 15.57
C PRO A 148 8.50 9.16 16.15
N VAL A 149 7.89 8.00 16.35
CA VAL A 149 6.56 7.86 16.95
C VAL A 149 6.73 7.20 18.31
N LYS A 150 6.29 7.89 19.36
CA LYS A 150 6.34 7.39 20.73
C LYS A 150 5.00 6.70 21.07
N PRO A 151 4.94 5.35 21.16
CA PRO A 151 3.72 4.65 21.54
C PRO A 151 3.39 4.90 23.02
N PHE A 152 2.15 4.61 23.42
CA PHE A 152 1.76 4.56 24.84
C PHE A 152 0.68 3.50 25.10
N VAL A 153 0.52 3.14 26.37
CA VAL A 153 -0.44 2.15 26.87
C VAL A 153 -1.62 2.83 27.58
N LEU A 154 -2.84 2.39 27.26
CA LEU A 154 -4.05 2.82 27.92
C LEU A 154 -4.62 1.71 28.82
N VAL A 155 -4.66 1.96 30.13
CA VAL A 155 -5.21 1.04 31.13
C VAL A 155 -6.61 1.49 31.54
N VAL A 156 -7.60 0.62 31.32
CA VAL A 156 -9.01 0.93 31.62
C VAL A 156 -9.38 0.38 32.99
N ALA A 157 -9.36 1.22 34.02
CA ALA A 157 -9.65 0.84 35.40
C ALA A 157 -11.16 0.78 35.70
N LYS A 158 -11.53 0.04 36.77
CA LYS A 158 -12.92 -0.17 37.21
C LYS A 158 -13.51 1.13 37.78
N ASP A 159 -12.80 1.70 38.74
CA ASP A 159 -13.13 2.92 39.47
C ASP A 159 -11.84 3.62 39.91
N THR A 160 -11.98 4.76 40.60
CA THR A 160 -10.85 5.58 41.06
C THR A 160 -9.99 4.88 42.11
N THR A 161 -10.58 4.02 42.94
CA THR A 161 -9.81 3.27 43.96
C THR A 161 -8.93 2.23 43.27
N HIS A 162 -9.50 1.51 42.30
CA HIS A 162 -8.77 0.54 41.50
C HIS A 162 -7.66 1.23 40.68
N ALA A 163 -7.93 2.40 40.09
CA ALA A 163 -6.91 3.16 39.36
C ALA A 163 -5.70 3.51 40.24
N ALA A 164 -5.95 3.97 41.47
CA ALA A 164 -4.89 4.27 42.44
C ALA A 164 -4.08 3.02 42.84
N GLN A 165 -4.75 1.87 43.02
CA GLN A 165 -4.08 0.58 43.30
C GLN A 165 -3.17 0.16 42.15
N LEU A 166 -3.64 0.25 40.91
CA LEU A 166 -2.86 -0.08 39.72
C LEU A 166 -1.65 0.85 39.57
N LYS A 167 -1.83 2.14 39.83
CA LYS A 167 -0.73 3.11 39.84
C LYS A 167 0.32 2.72 40.88
N SER A 168 -0.10 2.39 42.10
CA SER A 168 0.81 1.94 43.17
C SER A 168 1.55 0.65 42.80
N LEU A 169 0.89 -0.28 42.11
CA LEU A 169 1.52 -1.50 41.62
C LEU A 169 2.59 -1.18 40.57
N ILE A 170 2.28 -0.34 39.58
CA ILE A 170 3.21 0.04 38.50
C ILE A 170 4.41 0.81 39.03
N CYS A 171 4.22 1.65 40.06
CA CYS A 171 5.31 2.35 40.72
C CYS A 171 6.12 1.48 41.71
N SER A 172 5.69 0.25 42.00
CA SER A 172 6.37 -0.60 42.96
C SER A 172 7.65 -1.21 42.35
N PRO A 173 8.70 -1.45 43.17
CA PRO A 173 9.87 -2.20 42.72
C PRO A 173 9.54 -3.62 42.25
N GLY A 174 8.41 -4.19 42.70
CA GLY A 174 7.95 -5.50 42.27
C GLY A 174 7.38 -5.56 40.85
N PHE A 175 7.30 -4.42 40.16
CA PHE A 175 6.82 -4.30 38.78
C PHE A 175 7.96 -3.77 37.90
N PHE A 176 8.57 -4.66 37.11
CA PHE A 176 9.72 -4.37 36.25
C PHE A 176 10.85 -3.57 36.96
N ASP A 177 11.19 -3.96 38.18
CA ASP A 177 12.25 -3.35 38.99
C ASP A 177 12.12 -1.82 39.16
N GLY A 178 10.90 -1.30 39.07
CA GLY A 178 10.60 0.14 39.19
C GLY A 178 10.84 0.96 37.92
N TYR A 179 11.14 0.34 36.78
CA TYR A 179 11.41 1.03 35.50
C TYR A 179 10.28 1.96 35.03
N TYR A 180 9.02 1.65 35.37
CA TYR A 180 7.86 2.44 34.96
C TYR A 180 7.37 3.43 36.02
N ALA A 181 8.09 3.57 37.15
CA ALA A 181 7.59 4.32 38.30
C ALA A 181 7.33 5.81 38.03
N ASP A 182 8.11 6.42 37.14
CA ASP A 182 8.00 7.81 36.70
C ASP A 182 7.32 7.97 35.33
N LYS A 183 6.80 6.87 34.76
CA LYS A 183 6.23 6.82 33.40
C LYS A 183 4.71 6.62 33.38
N VAL A 184 4.04 6.72 34.53
CA VAL A 184 2.62 6.42 34.69
C VAL A 184 1.82 7.64 35.16
N MET A 185 0.68 7.88 34.53
CA MET A 185 -0.28 8.91 34.94
C MET A 185 -1.69 8.35 35.16
N GLU A 186 -2.47 9.01 36.02
CA GLU A 186 -3.84 8.63 36.35
C GLU A 186 -4.82 9.78 36.06
N ILE A 187 -5.92 9.50 35.36
CA ILE A 187 -6.96 10.48 34.99
C ILE A 187 -8.36 9.97 35.35
N HIS A 188 -9.10 10.77 36.12
CA HIS A 188 -10.49 10.47 36.51
C HIS A 188 -11.36 11.72 36.70
N SER A 189 -12.68 11.56 36.62
CA SER A 189 -13.65 12.66 36.49
C SER A 189 -13.76 13.56 37.72
N ASN A 190 -13.23 13.11 38.85
CA ASN A 190 -13.30 13.79 40.14
C ASN A 190 -12.08 14.71 40.43
N GLN A 191 -11.14 14.90 39.48
CA GLN A 191 -10.00 15.80 39.69
C GLN A 191 -10.43 17.28 39.73
N SER A 192 -9.82 18.05 40.64
CA SER A 192 -10.17 19.44 40.91
C SER A 192 -9.22 20.43 40.21
N GLY A 193 -9.78 21.51 39.64
CA GLY A 193 -9.10 22.71 39.12
C GLY A 193 -7.68 22.53 38.60
N GLY A 194 -6.68 22.88 39.42
CA GLY A 194 -5.26 22.93 39.03
C GLY A 194 -4.67 21.58 38.59
N GLU A 195 -4.96 20.49 39.31
CA GLU A 195 -4.48 19.15 38.94
C GLU A 195 -5.08 18.68 37.61
N LYS A 196 -6.31 19.10 37.33
CA LYS A 196 -7.00 18.75 36.09
C LYS A 196 -6.35 19.45 34.88
N ASP A 197 -5.98 20.72 35.02
CA ASP A 197 -5.36 21.48 33.94
C ASP A 197 -3.93 20.98 33.62
N GLU A 198 -3.16 20.61 34.66
CA GLU A 198 -1.83 19.98 34.50
C GLU A 198 -1.92 18.59 33.85
N ASN A 199 -2.85 17.75 34.29
CA ASN A 199 -3.06 16.42 33.70
C ASN A 199 -3.56 16.51 32.24
N ILE A 200 -4.37 17.53 31.91
CA ILE A 200 -4.78 17.80 30.53
C ILE A 200 -3.57 18.21 29.69
N ALA A 201 -2.69 19.10 30.19
CA ALA A 201 -1.48 19.50 29.47
C ALA A 201 -0.52 18.32 29.21
N LEU A 202 -0.37 17.42 30.20
CA LEU A 202 0.40 16.18 30.07
C LEU A 202 -0.24 15.21 29.06
N LEU A 203 -1.56 15.09 29.06
CA LEU A 203 -2.31 14.29 28.09
C LEU A 203 -2.19 14.81 26.66
N VAL A 204 -2.15 16.13 26.48
CA VAL A 204 -2.00 16.77 25.16
C VAL A 204 -0.57 16.59 24.64
N SER A 205 0.43 16.63 25.51
CA SER A 205 1.84 16.44 25.14
C SER A 205 2.29 14.97 25.12
N LEU A 206 1.39 14.00 25.31
CA LEU A 206 1.73 12.58 25.48
C LEU A 206 2.51 12.00 24.30
N GLU A 207 2.19 12.45 23.09
CA GLU A 207 2.84 12.02 21.84
C GLU A 207 4.21 12.69 21.60
N ASN A 208 4.56 13.70 22.38
CA ASN A 208 5.87 14.34 22.30
C ASN A 208 6.94 13.36 22.81
N PRO A 209 8.03 13.11 22.06
CA PRO A 209 9.16 12.33 22.52
C PRO A 209 9.75 12.76 23.88
N ASP A 210 9.68 14.05 24.22
CA ASP A 210 10.22 14.58 25.48
C ASP A 210 9.33 14.28 26.70
N ASN A 211 8.09 13.84 26.49
CA ASN A 211 7.21 13.46 27.58
C ASN A 211 7.65 12.09 28.12
N THR A 212 7.79 11.93 29.45
CA THR A 212 8.23 10.67 30.07
C THR A 212 7.11 9.65 30.26
N ILE A 213 5.85 10.07 30.20
CA ILE A 213 4.69 9.22 30.43
C ILE A 213 4.50 8.25 29.28
N GLU A 214 4.45 6.96 29.59
CA GLU A 214 4.19 5.87 28.65
C GLU A 214 2.89 5.11 28.98
N ILE A 215 2.36 5.26 30.21
CA ILE A 215 1.19 4.53 30.71
C ILE A 215 0.13 5.51 31.21
N VAL A 216 -1.08 5.41 30.69
CA VAL A 216 -2.23 6.23 31.06
C VAL A 216 -3.31 5.35 31.68
N ILE A 217 -3.54 5.50 32.99
CA ILE A 217 -4.64 4.84 33.71
C ILE A 217 -5.85 5.76 33.71
N HIS A 218 -7.00 5.29 33.23
CA HIS A 218 -8.18 6.13 33.13
C HIS A 218 -9.45 5.50 33.72
N VAL A 219 -10.30 6.38 34.27
CA VAL A 219 -11.64 6.03 34.77
C VAL A 219 -12.66 7.00 34.17
N ASN A 220 -13.48 6.52 33.23
CA ASN A 220 -14.68 7.20 32.71
C ASN A 220 -14.52 8.65 32.17
N MET A 221 -13.30 9.18 32.00
CA MET A 221 -13.06 10.56 31.54
C MET A 221 -12.83 10.72 30.03
N LEU A 222 -12.25 9.73 29.37
CA LEU A 222 -11.83 9.83 27.96
C LEU A 222 -12.98 9.60 26.97
N LYS A 223 -14.17 10.12 27.30
CA LYS A 223 -15.38 9.93 26.50
C LYS A 223 -15.37 10.80 25.23
N GLU A 224 -14.96 12.06 25.32
CA GLU A 224 -14.97 13.03 24.20
C GLU A 224 -13.72 13.93 24.18
N GLY A 225 -13.25 14.32 22.99
CA GLY A 225 -12.27 15.42 22.81
C GLY A 225 -10.77 15.13 22.93
N TRP A 226 -10.34 13.91 23.25
CA TRP A 226 -8.91 13.54 23.32
C TRP A 226 -8.40 12.89 22.02
N ASP A 227 -7.75 13.67 21.16
CA ASP A 227 -7.20 13.22 19.88
C ASP A 227 -5.78 12.66 20.05
N VAL A 228 -5.61 11.35 19.81
CA VAL A 228 -4.31 10.65 19.88
C VAL A 228 -4.21 9.62 18.76
N THR A 229 -3.04 9.57 18.15
CA THR A 229 -2.64 8.66 17.07
C THR A 229 -1.67 7.58 17.53
N ASN A 230 -0.95 7.81 18.63
CA ASN A 230 0.10 6.92 19.14
C ASN A 230 -0.37 5.89 20.18
N LEU A 231 -1.69 5.65 20.31
CA LEU A 231 -2.19 4.57 21.16
C LEU A 231 -1.97 3.22 20.47
N TYR A 232 -1.25 2.30 21.12
CA TYR A 232 -0.87 1.00 20.57
C TYR A 232 -1.30 -0.20 21.41
N THR A 233 -1.44 -0.02 22.72
CA THR A 233 -1.84 -1.09 23.63
C THR A 233 -2.99 -0.63 24.52
N ILE A 234 -4.06 -1.42 24.59
CA ILE A 234 -5.19 -1.20 25.49
C ILE A 234 -5.31 -2.39 26.45
N THR A 235 -5.28 -2.12 27.74
CA THR A 235 -5.41 -3.13 28.80
C THR A 235 -6.72 -2.92 29.56
N PRO A 236 -7.84 -3.55 29.14
CA PRO A 236 -9.12 -3.45 29.82
C PRO A 236 -9.18 -4.29 31.10
N LEU A 237 -9.25 -3.64 32.26
CA LEU A 237 -9.32 -4.28 33.59
C LEU A 237 -10.70 -4.19 34.23
N ARG A 238 -11.76 -3.94 33.45
CA ARG A 238 -13.15 -3.86 33.94
C ARG A 238 -14.11 -4.67 33.08
N THR A 239 -15.20 -5.13 33.68
CA THR A 239 -16.37 -5.62 32.94
C THR A 239 -16.90 -4.51 32.04
N ALA A 240 -17.24 -4.88 30.80
CA ALA A 240 -17.37 -3.90 29.74
C ALA A 240 -18.56 -2.97 29.97
N ALA A 241 -18.33 -1.66 29.87
CA ALA A 241 -19.39 -0.70 29.68
C ALA A 241 -20.09 -0.90 28.32
N SER A 242 -21.14 -0.11 28.06
CA SER A 242 -21.97 -0.17 26.87
C SER A 242 -21.18 -0.26 25.56
N GLN A 243 -21.82 -0.87 24.54
CA GLN A 243 -21.25 -1.08 23.22
C GLN A 243 -20.67 0.20 22.61
N THR A 244 -21.34 1.34 22.79
CA THR A 244 -20.92 2.67 22.33
C THR A 244 -19.59 3.14 22.95
N LEU A 245 -19.35 2.89 24.24
CA LEU A 245 -18.11 3.30 24.91
C LEU A 245 -16.90 2.47 24.45
N ARG A 246 -17.13 1.19 24.09
CA ARG A 246 -16.12 0.32 23.47
C ARG A 246 -15.71 0.83 22.09
N GLU A 247 -16.68 1.18 21.25
CA GLU A 247 -16.44 1.66 19.89
C GLU A 247 -15.65 2.97 19.87
N GLN A 248 -15.98 3.92 20.76
CA GLN A 248 -15.26 5.19 20.88
C GLN A 248 -13.82 5.02 21.41
N THR A 249 -13.62 4.15 22.41
CA THR A 249 -12.28 3.91 22.98
C THR A 249 -11.35 3.22 21.98
N ILE A 250 -11.87 2.21 21.27
CA ILE A 250 -11.12 1.49 20.23
C ILE A 250 -10.86 2.40 19.02
N GLY A 251 -11.86 3.16 18.57
CA GLY A 251 -11.73 4.05 17.40
C GLY A 251 -10.64 5.10 17.53
N ARG A 252 -10.36 5.59 18.74
CA ARG A 252 -9.21 6.48 19.01
C ARG A 252 -7.88 5.77 18.78
N GLY A 253 -7.73 4.54 19.27
CA GLY A 253 -6.50 3.75 19.12
C GLY A 253 -6.18 3.34 17.68
N LEU A 254 -7.19 3.29 16.82
CA LEU A 254 -7.06 2.82 15.45
C LEU A 254 -6.49 3.87 14.48
N ARG A 255 -6.23 5.10 14.92
CA ARG A 255 -5.64 6.13 14.04
C ARG A 255 -4.21 5.78 13.64
N LEU A 256 -3.81 6.17 12.43
CA LEU A 256 -2.47 5.92 11.88
C LEU A 256 -1.52 7.09 12.21
N PRO A 257 -0.41 6.87 12.92
CA PRO A 257 0.49 7.96 13.32
C PRO A 257 1.27 8.57 12.15
N TYR A 258 1.43 7.81 11.05
CA TYR A 258 2.06 8.28 9.82
C TYR A 258 1.05 8.68 8.73
N GLY A 259 -0.25 8.73 9.05
CA GLY A 259 -1.33 9.06 8.11
C GLY A 259 -1.63 7.99 7.05
N LYS A 260 -0.82 6.94 6.95
CA LYS A 260 -0.99 5.76 6.09
C LYS A 260 -0.45 4.52 6.80
N ARG A 261 -0.91 3.34 6.37
CA ARG A 261 -0.30 2.07 6.76
C ARG A 261 1.13 2.00 6.22
N THR A 262 2.00 1.46 7.05
CA THR A 262 3.44 1.36 6.84
C THR A 262 3.84 0.09 6.12
N GLY A 263 2.97 -0.93 6.11
CA GLY A 263 3.27 -2.27 5.65
C GLY A 263 4.03 -3.11 6.68
N ASN A 264 4.39 -2.53 7.83
CA ASN A 264 4.95 -3.24 8.96
C ASN A 264 3.83 -3.60 9.94
N ASP A 265 3.63 -4.89 10.15
CA ASP A 265 2.53 -5.42 10.95
C ASP A 265 2.52 -4.91 12.40
N LYS A 266 3.69 -4.80 13.05
CA LYS A 266 3.76 -4.30 14.44
C LYS A 266 3.45 -2.80 14.51
N VAL A 267 3.80 -2.03 13.47
CA VAL A 267 3.57 -0.58 13.39
C VAL A 267 2.13 -0.23 13.02
N ASP A 268 1.47 -1.08 12.25
CA ASP A 268 0.11 -0.86 11.77
C ASP A 268 -0.96 -1.50 12.68
N LYS A 269 -0.61 -1.98 13.87
CA LYS A 269 -1.49 -2.77 14.74
C LYS A 269 -1.83 -2.05 16.05
N LEU A 270 -3.09 -2.19 16.50
CA LEU A 270 -3.55 -1.84 17.85
C LEU A 270 -3.84 -3.13 18.60
N THR A 271 -3.21 -3.35 19.75
CA THR A 271 -3.35 -4.61 20.51
C THR A 271 -4.18 -4.41 21.79
N ILE A 272 -5.19 -5.26 21.97
CA ILE A 272 -6.04 -5.29 23.17
C ILE A 272 -5.68 -6.52 24.01
N VAL A 273 -5.23 -6.33 25.25
CA VAL A 273 -4.85 -7.45 26.14
C VAL A 273 -6.09 -7.99 26.85
N ALA A 274 -6.55 -9.19 26.48
CA ALA A 274 -7.83 -9.71 26.96
C ALA A 274 -7.79 -11.21 27.26
N HIS A 275 -6.99 -11.62 28.25
CA HIS A 275 -6.83 -13.04 28.62
C HIS A 275 -8.13 -13.76 28.98
N ASP A 276 -8.95 -13.15 29.83
CA ASP A 276 -10.20 -13.69 30.37
C ASP A 276 -11.36 -13.71 29.37
N ARG A 277 -11.30 -12.86 28.34
CA ARG A 277 -12.37 -12.68 27.36
C ARG A 277 -11.89 -12.86 25.93
N PHE A 278 -10.75 -13.52 25.76
CA PHE A 278 -10.11 -13.74 24.46
C PHE A 278 -11.10 -14.39 23.49
N GLN A 279 -11.68 -15.52 23.89
CA GLN A 279 -12.63 -16.27 23.07
C GLN A 279 -13.90 -15.47 22.77
N GLU A 280 -14.48 -14.79 23.76
CA GLU A 280 -15.67 -13.96 23.58
C GLU A 280 -15.45 -12.84 22.56
N ILE A 281 -14.29 -12.18 22.59
CA ILE A 281 -13.97 -11.08 21.66
C ILE A 281 -13.73 -11.63 20.25
N ILE A 282 -13.05 -12.77 20.11
CA ILE A 282 -12.86 -13.44 18.81
C ILE A 282 -14.21 -13.86 18.21
N GLU A 283 -15.08 -14.48 19.00
CA GLU A 283 -16.42 -14.88 18.54
C GLU A 283 -17.25 -13.67 18.16
N ALA A 284 -17.27 -12.62 19.00
CA ALA A 284 -17.98 -11.38 18.72
C ALA A 284 -17.45 -10.68 17.46
N ALA A 285 -16.14 -10.68 17.21
CA ALA A 285 -15.54 -10.14 15.99
C ALA A 285 -15.84 -10.99 14.75
N ASN A 286 -15.95 -12.31 14.90
CA ASN A 286 -16.25 -13.23 13.81
C ASN A 286 -17.72 -13.21 13.36
N ARG A 287 -18.64 -12.70 14.20
CA ARG A 287 -20.05 -12.62 13.80
C ARG A 287 -20.21 -11.76 12.53
N PRO A 288 -21.08 -12.15 11.58
CA PRO A 288 -21.31 -11.37 10.36
C PRO A 288 -21.80 -9.95 10.62
N ASP A 289 -22.42 -9.70 11.76
CA ASP A 289 -22.94 -8.40 12.20
C ASP A 289 -21.96 -7.60 13.09
N SER A 290 -20.73 -8.08 13.27
CA SER A 290 -19.71 -7.41 14.09
C SER A 290 -19.26 -6.09 13.48
N ILE A 291 -18.86 -5.10 14.29
CA ILE A 291 -18.41 -3.79 13.79
C ILE A 291 -17.17 -3.86 12.89
N ILE A 292 -16.35 -4.91 13.04
CA ILE A 292 -15.11 -5.11 12.29
C ILE A 292 -15.37 -5.76 10.93
N ARG A 293 -16.55 -6.40 10.74
CA ARG A 293 -16.94 -7.06 9.49
C ARG A 293 -18.11 -6.39 8.77
N LYS A 294 -18.98 -5.72 9.53
CA LYS A 294 -20.23 -5.15 9.01
C LYS A 294 -19.93 -3.90 8.20
N GLU A 295 -19.95 -4.07 6.89
CA GLU A 295 -20.13 -2.99 5.94
C GLU A 295 -21.60 -2.57 5.98
N ASN A 296 -21.96 -1.67 6.89
CA ASN A 296 -23.22 -0.95 6.78
C ASN A 296 -23.06 0.05 5.63
N ILE A 297 -23.10 -0.44 4.40
CA ILE A 297 -23.37 0.41 3.26
C ILE A 297 -24.89 0.54 3.28
N ILE A 298 -25.40 1.76 3.44
CA ILE A 298 -26.81 2.07 3.15
C ILE A 298 -27.10 1.41 1.81
N THR A 299 -28.00 0.44 1.80
CA THR A 299 -28.25 -0.42 0.64
C THR A 299 -28.74 0.44 -0.52
N ILE A 300 -27.78 0.90 -1.32
CA ILE A 300 -28.00 1.25 -2.72
C ILE A 300 -27.82 -0.08 -3.46
N ASP A 301 -28.77 -0.33 -4.35
CA ASP A 301 -29.17 -1.60 -4.94
C ASP A 301 -28.03 -2.62 -5.20
N VAL A 302 -28.27 -3.88 -4.81
CA VAL A 302 -27.33 -5.03 -4.85
C VAL A 302 -27.07 -5.52 -6.28
N GLY A 303 -27.42 -4.74 -7.30
CA GLY A 303 -27.34 -5.09 -8.72
C GLY A 303 -25.94 -5.01 -9.35
N GLU A 304 -24.96 -4.36 -8.73
CA GLU A 304 -23.70 -4.00 -9.42
C GLU A 304 -22.45 -4.80 -9.03
N LEU A 305 -22.41 -5.53 -7.91
CA LEU A 305 -21.16 -6.13 -7.40
C LEU A 305 -21.05 -7.67 -7.50
N GLY A 306 -21.98 -8.33 -8.20
CA GLY A 306 -21.95 -9.78 -8.43
C GLY A 306 -21.64 -10.20 -9.87
N GLN A 307 -21.09 -9.31 -10.71
CA GLN A 307 -20.89 -9.65 -12.11
C GLN A 307 -19.64 -10.52 -12.30
N PRO A 308 -19.76 -11.72 -12.92
CA PRO A 308 -18.59 -12.50 -13.28
C PRO A 308 -17.66 -11.67 -14.18
N LYS A 309 -16.36 -11.88 -14.04
CA LYS A 309 -15.34 -11.31 -14.92
C LYS A 309 -14.89 -12.38 -15.89
N GLU A 310 -14.69 -12.00 -17.14
CA GLU A 310 -14.08 -12.86 -18.15
C GLU A 310 -12.73 -12.29 -18.57
N VAL A 311 -11.81 -13.20 -18.92
CA VAL A 311 -10.50 -12.85 -19.46
C VAL A 311 -10.69 -12.57 -20.95
N VAL A 312 -10.20 -11.41 -21.38
CA VAL A 312 -10.15 -11.02 -22.79
C VAL A 312 -8.68 -10.91 -23.16
N VAL A 313 -8.23 -11.77 -24.08
CA VAL A 313 -6.88 -11.70 -24.61
C VAL A 313 -6.86 -10.64 -25.69
N SER A 314 -5.98 -9.64 -25.55
CA SER A 314 -5.74 -8.65 -26.58
C SER A 314 -4.63 -9.15 -27.48
N VAL A 315 -4.99 -9.50 -28.71
CA VAL A 315 -4.05 -9.92 -29.76
C VAL A 315 -3.54 -8.72 -30.55
N SER A 316 -2.48 -8.91 -31.32
CA SER A 316 -2.01 -7.92 -32.28
C SER A 316 -3.06 -7.69 -33.38
N ARG A 317 -3.05 -6.51 -34.00
CA ARG A 317 -3.97 -6.23 -35.13
C ARG A 317 -3.72 -7.13 -36.35
N THR A 318 -2.50 -7.62 -36.52
CA THR A 318 -2.19 -8.60 -37.57
C THR A 318 -2.88 -9.93 -37.29
N GLU A 319 -2.90 -10.39 -36.04
CA GLU A 319 -3.61 -11.62 -35.67
C GLU A 319 -5.12 -11.48 -35.77
N GLU A 320 -5.69 -10.31 -35.46
CA GLU A 320 -7.11 -10.02 -35.68
C GLU A 320 -7.45 -10.09 -37.18
N GLN A 321 -6.60 -9.52 -38.05
CA GLN A 321 -6.75 -9.65 -39.50
C GLN A 321 -6.64 -11.11 -39.97
N PHE A 322 -5.75 -11.91 -39.38
CA PHE A 322 -5.66 -13.33 -39.67
C PHE A 322 -6.89 -14.12 -39.23
N ALA A 323 -7.54 -13.72 -38.13
CA ALA A 323 -8.81 -14.31 -37.71
C ALA A 323 -9.94 -13.96 -38.70
N ASP A 324 -10.04 -12.69 -39.12
CA ASP A 324 -11.00 -12.25 -40.13
C ASP A 324 -10.79 -12.95 -41.49
N GLU A 325 -9.53 -13.09 -41.93
CA GLU A 325 -9.18 -13.86 -43.14
C GLU A 325 -9.56 -15.34 -42.98
N GLN A 326 -9.32 -15.94 -41.81
CA GLN A 326 -9.71 -17.32 -41.51
C GLN A 326 -11.22 -17.52 -41.61
N GLU A 327 -12.02 -16.61 -41.06
CA GLU A 327 -13.49 -16.67 -41.15
C GLU A 327 -13.97 -16.56 -42.61
N LYS A 328 -13.39 -15.65 -43.40
CA LYS A 328 -13.70 -15.53 -44.83
C LYS A 328 -13.37 -16.82 -45.58
N ILE A 329 -12.22 -17.44 -45.29
CA ILE A 329 -11.82 -18.72 -45.90
C ILE A 329 -12.80 -19.83 -45.56
N LEU A 330 -13.34 -19.85 -44.34
CA LEU A 330 -14.35 -20.86 -43.94
C LEU A 330 -15.61 -20.79 -44.81
N THR A 331 -15.98 -19.61 -45.31
CA THR A 331 -17.16 -19.38 -46.17
C THR A 331 -16.96 -19.71 -47.66
N ILE A 332 -15.72 -19.99 -48.08
CA ILE A 332 -15.43 -20.39 -49.47
C ILE A 332 -16.04 -21.77 -49.75
N GLY A 333 -16.88 -21.85 -50.78
CA GLY A 333 -17.57 -23.08 -51.17
C GLY A 333 -16.67 -24.12 -51.86
N PRO A 334 -15.91 -23.75 -52.92
CA PRO A 334 -15.05 -24.70 -53.63
C PRO A 334 -13.89 -25.21 -52.74
N PRO A 335 -13.76 -26.54 -52.53
CA PRO A 335 -12.73 -27.10 -51.65
C PRO A 335 -11.30 -26.78 -52.06
N GLU A 336 -11.01 -26.73 -53.37
CA GLU A 336 -9.67 -26.41 -53.88
C GLU A 336 -9.28 -24.95 -53.65
N GLU A 337 -10.20 -24.00 -53.83
CA GLU A 337 -9.95 -22.57 -53.56
C GLU A 337 -9.79 -22.31 -52.07
N LYS A 338 -10.61 -22.98 -51.25
CA LYS A 338 -10.50 -22.94 -49.79
C LYS A 338 -9.14 -23.44 -49.31
N GLN A 339 -8.67 -24.55 -49.86
CA GLN A 339 -7.36 -25.12 -49.52
C GLN A 339 -6.21 -24.18 -49.90
N LYS A 340 -6.23 -23.62 -51.12
CA LYS A 340 -5.20 -22.65 -51.55
C LYS A 340 -5.16 -21.42 -50.66
N ALA A 341 -6.33 -20.86 -50.32
CA ALA A 341 -6.40 -19.71 -49.43
C ALA A 341 -5.90 -20.04 -48.00
N GLN A 342 -6.17 -21.25 -47.51
CA GLN A 342 -5.66 -21.71 -46.21
C GLN A 342 -4.13 -21.80 -46.20
N VAL A 343 -3.51 -22.38 -47.23
CA VAL A 343 -2.05 -22.49 -47.35
C VAL A 343 -1.39 -21.10 -47.32
N VAL A 344 -1.98 -20.12 -48.01
CA VAL A 344 -1.48 -18.73 -48.01
C VAL A 344 -1.57 -18.11 -46.60
N LEU A 345 -2.68 -18.29 -45.89
CA LEU A 345 -2.85 -17.77 -44.55
C LEU A 345 -1.90 -18.43 -43.54
N ASP A 346 -1.70 -19.75 -43.65
CA ASP A 346 -0.80 -20.51 -42.80
C ASP A 346 0.66 -20.09 -43.01
N ALA A 347 1.05 -19.85 -44.27
CA ALA A 347 2.36 -19.29 -44.62
C ALA A 347 2.59 -17.92 -43.98
N LYS A 348 1.60 -17.01 -44.07
CA LYS A 348 1.67 -15.69 -43.41
C LYS A 348 1.80 -15.82 -41.90
N LYS A 349 0.95 -16.61 -41.23
CA LYS A 349 0.99 -16.83 -39.78
C LYS A 349 2.36 -17.34 -39.32
N ALA A 350 2.91 -18.31 -40.05
CA ALA A 350 4.20 -18.89 -39.72
C ALA A 350 5.35 -17.86 -39.88
N LEU A 351 5.34 -17.05 -40.94
CA LEU A 351 6.30 -15.94 -41.09
C LEU A 351 6.24 -14.95 -39.93
N PHE A 352 5.04 -14.46 -39.59
CA PHE A 352 4.87 -13.49 -38.49
C PHE A 352 5.25 -14.06 -37.12
N SER A 353 5.21 -15.38 -36.93
CA SER A 353 5.70 -16.01 -35.70
C SER A 353 7.22 -16.01 -35.58
N ILE A 354 7.95 -16.04 -36.71
CA ILE A 354 9.42 -16.18 -36.75
C ILE A 354 10.13 -14.84 -36.83
N LEU A 355 9.58 -13.86 -37.56
CA LEU A 355 10.20 -12.55 -37.76
C LEU A 355 10.67 -11.88 -36.45
N PRO A 356 9.89 -11.89 -35.34
CA PRO A 356 10.33 -11.32 -34.06
C PRO A 356 11.57 -11.99 -33.45
N GLU A 357 11.83 -13.25 -33.81
CA GLU A 357 12.94 -14.04 -33.28
C GLU A 357 14.23 -13.90 -34.10
N LEU A 358 14.16 -13.30 -35.29
CA LEU A 358 15.31 -13.04 -36.16
C LEU A 358 16.05 -11.76 -35.74
N ASN A 359 16.35 -11.63 -34.45
CA ASN A 359 16.97 -10.44 -33.84
C ASN A 359 18.45 -10.65 -33.46
N VAL A 360 19.08 -11.72 -33.95
CA VAL A 360 20.47 -12.08 -33.64
C VAL A 360 21.32 -11.90 -34.90
N GLY A 361 22.44 -11.16 -34.78
CA GLY A 361 23.38 -10.94 -35.89
C GLY A 361 22.95 -9.88 -36.91
N ILE A 362 21.89 -9.13 -36.63
CA ILE A 362 21.41 -8.00 -37.44
C ILE A 362 21.54 -6.68 -36.69
N SER A 363 21.53 -5.56 -37.42
CA SER A 363 21.71 -4.21 -36.83
C SER A 363 20.39 -3.45 -36.61
N GLY A 364 19.31 -3.88 -37.28
CA GLY A 364 17.98 -3.27 -37.21
C GLY A 364 16.97 -4.01 -38.08
N ILE A 365 15.70 -3.64 -38.01
CA ILE A 365 14.60 -4.35 -38.71
C ILE A 365 14.76 -4.41 -40.24
N GLN A 366 15.46 -3.43 -40.85
CA GLN A 366 15.71 -3.39 -42.30
C GLN A 366 16.61 -4.53 -42.79
N ASP A 367 17.46 -5.07 -41.91
CA ASP A 367 18.35 -6.19 -42.24
C ASP A 367 17.60 -7.50 -42.48
N LEU A 368 16.32 -7.59 -42.08
CA LEU A 368 15.47 -8.74 -42.39
C LEU A 368 15.28 -8.94 -43.91
N LYS A 369 15.50 -7.89 -44.74
CA LYS A 369 15.45 -8.01 -46.21
C LYS A 369 16.71 -8.64 -46.82
N LYS A 370 17.78 -8.85 -46.05
CA LYS A 370 19.03 -9.46 -46.55
C LYS A 370 18.79 -10.94 -46.89
N ASP A 371 19.36 -11.39 -48.01
CA ASP A 371 19.22 -12.77 -48.48
C ASP A 371 19.72 -13.81 -47.45
N GLU A 372 20.78 -13.49 -46.70
CA GLU A 372 21.31 -14.34 -45.64
C GLU A 372 20.28 -14.59 -44.53
N ILE A 373 19.56 -13.54 -44.11
CA ILE A 373 18.53 -13.62 -43.07
C ILE A 373 17.29 -14.33 -43.59
N LYS A 374 16.92 -14.09 -44.86
CA LYS A 374 15.84 -14.81 -45.55
C LYS A 374 16.10 -16.33 -45.56
N GLN A 375 17.34 -16.76 -45.78
CA GLN A 375 17.70 -18.19 -45.70
C GLN A 375 17.55 -18.75 -44.29
N ILE A 376 18.04 -18.03 -43.27
CA ILE A 376 17.88 -18.43 -41.85
C ILE A 376 16.39 -18.52 -41.46
N ALA A 377 15.58 -17.56 -41.91
CA ALA A 377 14.14 -17.54 -41.68
C ALA A 377 13.44 -18.77 -42.26
N VAL A 378 13.77 -19.14 -43.52
CA VAL A 378 13.18 -20.30 -44.20
C VAL A 378 13.60 -21.61 -43.54
N GLU A 379 14.86 -21.75 -43.10
CA GLU A 379 15.28 -22.96 -42.38
C GLU A 379 14.59 -23.10 -41.01
N LYS A 380 14.42 -21.99 -40.29
CA LYS A 380 13.67 -21.97 -39.03
C LYS A 380 12.19 -22.28 -39.24
N LEU A 381 11.60 -21.77 -40.33
CA LEU A 381 10.23 -22.05 -40.77
C LEU A 381 10.03 -23.54 -41.04
N LYS A 382 10.94 -24.17 -41.80
CA LYS A 382 10.92 -25.61 -42.04
C LYS A 382 10.91 -26.38 -40.73
N ALA A 383 11.84 -26.07 -39.83
CA ALA A 383 11.94 -26.75 -38.53
C ALA A 383 10.62 -26.65 -37.73
N GLN A 384 9.98 -25.48 -37.71
CA GLN A 384 8.71 -25.27 -37.02
C GLN A 384 7.56 -26.06 -37.67
N ILE A 385 7.43 -26.03 -39.00
CA ILE A 385 6.35 -26.72 -39.74
C ILE A 385 6.48 -28.24 -39.58
N TYR A 386 7.67 -28.82 -39.74
CA TYR A 386 7.88 -30.27 -39.61
C TYR A 386 7.74 -30.76 -38.15
N SER A 387 7.81 -29.87 -37.16
CA SER A 387 7.57 -30.22 -35.76
C SER A 387 6.08 -30.31 -35.37
N THR A 388 5.16 -29.86 -36.23
CA THR A 388 3.72 -29.79 -35.94
C THR A 388 2.95 -30.87 -36.71
N PRO A 389 2.38 -31.91 -36.06
CA PRO A 389 1.81 -33.09 -36.74
C PRO A 389 0.69 -32.80 -37.77
N GLN A 390 -0.09 -31.73 -37.57
CA GLN A 390 -1.21 -31.35 -38.43
C GLN A 390 -0.77 -30.61 -39.72
N GLN A 391 0.42 -29.99 -39.74
CA GLN A 391 0.88 -29.16 -40.87
C GLN A 391 1.78 -29.91 -41.86
N ILE A 392 2.16 -31.15 -41.55
CA ILE A 392 3.06 -31.98 -42.37
C ILE A 392 2.47 -32.26 -43.76
N LEU A 393 1.15 -32.36 -43.89
CA LEU A 393 0.48 -32.75 -45.14
C LEU A 393 0.64 -31.72 -46.27
N PHE A 394 0.87 -30.44 -45.93
CA PHE A 394 1.01 -29.32 -46.88
C PHE A 394 2.31 -28.53 -46.67
N ALA A 395 3.29 -29.11 -45.95
CA ALA A 395 4.50 -28.41 -45.54
C ALA A 395 5.26 -27.78 -46.72
N GLU A 396 5.47 -28.53 -47.81
CA GLU A 396 6.17 -28.05 -49.01
C GLU A 396 5.46 -26.85 -49.66
N GLU A 397 4.13 -26.89 -49.75
CA GLU A 397 3.32 -25.81 -50.34
C GLU A 397 3.35 -24.55 -49.46
N ILE A 398 3.27 -24.71 -48.14
CA ILE A 398 3.35 -23.60 -47.17
C ILE A 398 4.74 -22.95 -47.21
N ILE A 399 5.81 -23.74 -47.27
CA ILE A 399 7.19 -23.22 -47.33
C ILE A 399 7.42 -22.42 -48.61
N GLU A 400 6.95 -22.91 -49.75
CA GLU A 400 7.13 -22.22 -51.03
C GLU A 400 6.31 -20.93 -51.11
N GLU A 401 5.07 -20.93 -50.60
CA GLU A 401 4.27 -19.70 -50.49
C GLU A 401 4.88 -18.71 -49.49
N ALA A 402 5.41 -19.18 -48.36
CA ALA A 402 6.12 -18.32 -47.41
C ALA A 402 7.38 -17.68 -48.02
N ARG A 403 8.11 -18.41 -48.88
CA ARG A 403 9.27 -17.86 -49.59
C ARG A 403 8.87 -16.73 -50.54
N LYS A 404 7.74 -16.88 -51.25
CA LYS A 404 7.21 -15.83 -52.15
C LYS A 404 6.70 -14.62 -51.38
N ALA A 405 6.01 -14.85 -50.26
CA ALA A 405 5.40 -13.80 -49.45
C ALA A 405 6.38 -13.12 -48.47
N TYR A 406 7.62 -13.62 -48.35
CA TYR A 406 8.57 -13.18 -47.32
C TYR A 406 8.80 -11.67 -47.31
N GLU A 407 9.16 -11.08 -48.46
CA GLU A 407 9.49 -9.65 -48.54
C GLU A 407 8.30 -8.76 -48.18
N GLN A 408 7.11 -9.13 -48.66
CA GLN A 408 5.86 -8.46 -48.31
C GLN A 408 5.56 -8.58 -46.81
N ALA A 409 5.78 -9.76 -46.22
CA ALA A 409 5.59 -9.98 -44.79
C ALA A 409 6.59 -9.16 -43.94
N VAL A 410 7.85 -9.02 -44.38
CA VAL A 410 8.83 -8.14 -43.71
C VAL A 410 8.41 -6.68 -43.76
N GLU A 411 7.90 -6.21 -44.91
CA GLU A 411 7.40 -4.84 -45.05
C GLU A 411 6.20 -4.58 -44.14
N GLU A 412 5.23 -5.50 -44.14
CA GLU A 412 4.06 -5.41 -43.27
C GLU A 412 4.42 -5.49 -41.79
N PHE A 413 5.39 -6.35 -41.42
CA PHE A 413 5.90 -6.45 -40.06
C PHE A 413 6.61 -5.16 -39.63
N THR A 414 7.41 -4.55 -40.51
CA THR A 414 8.11 -3.28 -40.25
C THR A 414 7.13 -2.13 -40.10
N ASP A 415 6.11 -2.07 -40.97
CA ASP A 415 5.09 -1.03 -40.95
C ASP A 415 4.27 -1.08 -39.66
N LYS A 416 3.96 -2.27 -39.15
CA LYS A 416 3.10 -2.46 -37.98
C LYS A 416 3.84 -2.51 -36.64
N THR A 417 5.14 -2.79 -36.61
CA THR A 417 5.91 -2.98 -35.37
C THR A 417 6.71 -1.73 -35.00
N ILE A 418 6.76 -1.40 -33.72
CA ILE A 418 7.68 -0.37 -33.20
C ILE A 418 9.01 -1.06 -32.86
N GLU A 419 10.12 -0.53 -33.38
CA GLU A 419 11.46 -1.08 -33.12
C GLU A 419 11.89 -0.78 -31.67
N ILE A 420 11.65 -1.71 -30.75
CA ILE A 420 12.00 -1.61 -29.32
C ILE A 420 13.30 -2.37 -29.04
N PRO A 421 14.45 -1.70 -28.80
CA PRO A 421 15.71 -2.39 -28.53
C PRO A 421 15.68 -3.20 -27.24
N GLY A 422 16.12 -4.45 -27.32
CA GLY A 422 16.28 -5.32 -26.16
C GLY A 422 17.56 -4.99 -25.43
N ILE A 423 17.52 -3.98 -24.57
CA ILE A 423 18.67 -3.53 -23.78
C ILE A 423 18.65 -4.27 -22.45
N MET A 424 19.64 -5.14 -22.22
CA MET A 424 19.91 -5.70 -20.90
C MET A 424 21.08 -4.95 -20.29
N ILE A 425 20.79 -4.12 -19.28
CA ILE A 425 21.82 -3.50 -18.44
C ILE A 425 22.18 -4.54 -17.38
N GLN A 426 23.27 -5.28 -17.61
CA GLN A 426 23.77 -6.27 -16.66
C GLN A 426 24.84 -5.62 -15.78
N GLN A 427 24.69 -5.70 -14.46
CA GLN A 427 25.72 -5.27 -13.51
C GLN A 427 26.81 -6.36 -13.44
N CYS A 428 28.08 -5.95 -13.42
CA CYS A 428 29.21 -6.83 -13.11
C CYS A 428 30.20 -6.13 -12.18
N GLY A 429 30.80 -6.90 -11.28
CA GLY A 429 31.79 -6.48 -10.29
C GLY A 429 31.31 -6.73 -8.86
N ASP A 430 32.16 -7.33 -8.03
CA ASP A 430 31.97 -7.35 -6.57
C ASP A 430 31.84 -5.90 -6.11
N VAL A 431 30.67 -5.55 -5.60
CA VAL A 431 30.42 -4.26 -5.00
C VAL A 431 31.30 -4.20 -3.75
N GLN A 432 32.31 -3.33 -3.72
CA GLN A 432 32.93 -2.96 -2.45
C GLN A 432 31.91 -2.13 -1.68
N SER A 433 31.12 -2.84 -0.88
CA SER A 433 30.14 -2.28 0.03
C SER A 433 30.58 -2.50 1.46
N GLY A 434 30.56 -1.42 2.24
CA GLY A 434 31.03 -1.42 3.61
C GLY A 434 30.13 -0.62 4.53
N PHE A 435 30.36 -0.74 5.83
CA PHE A 435 29.83 0.19 6.83
C PHE A 435 30.96 1.02 7.42
N LEU A 436 30.71 2.32 7.61
CA LEU A 436 31.62 3.17 8.39
C LEU A 436 31.54 2.80 9.88
N ASP A 437 32.63 2.96 10.64
CA ASP A 437 32.61 2.73 12.09
C ASP A 437 31.72 3.75 12.81
N PHE A 438 30.92 3.27 13.76
CA PHE A 438 30.03 4.10 14.60
C PHE A 438 29.73 3.40 15.93
N ASP A 439 29.05 4.12 16.84
CA ASP A 439 28.55 3.59 18.11
C ASP A 439 27.03 3.40 18.06
N LEU A 440 26.55 2.27 18.56
CA LEU A 440 25.13 1.91 18.59
C LEU A 440 24.33 2.88 19.47
N ASP A 441 23.31 3.51 18.90
CA ASP A 441 22.28 4.16 19.71
C ASP A 441 21.39 3.07 20.32
N ALA A 442 21.60 2.77 21.60
CA ALA A 442 20.91 1.70 22.33
C ALA A 442 19.74 2.20 23.20
N LYS A 443 19.31 3.46 23.05
CA LYS A 443 18.30 4.07 23.93
C LYS A 443 16.97 3.30 23.97
N ASN A 444 16.54 2.75 22.84
CA ASN A 444 15.27 2.03 22.71
C ASN A 444 15.38 0.51 22.88
N LEU A 445 16.58 -0.04 23.14
CA LEU A 445 16.77 -1.45 23.47
C LEU A 445 16.49 -1.69 24.96
N ASN A 446 15.21 -1.80 25.34
CA ASN A 446 14.79 -2.04 26.73
C ASN A 446 13.85 -3.27 26.86
N TYR A 447 14.15 -4.34 26.11
CA TYR A 447 13.39 -5.60 26.16
C TYR A 447 13.37 -6.22 27.56
N GLN A 448 12.26 -6.89 27.87
CA GLN A 448 12.02 -7.56 29.14
C GLN A 448 12.06 -9.09 28.97
N PRO A 449 12.50 -9.86 29.98
CA PRO A 449 12.56 -11.31 29.89
C PRO A 449 11.18 -11.93 29.62
N VAL A 450 11.16 -12.88 28.68
CA VAL A 450 9.98 -13.62 28.26
C VAL A 450 9.90 -14.94 29.04
N SER A 451 8.88 -15.05 29.91
CA SER A 451 8.61 -16.28 30.66
C SER A 451 7.54 -17.17 29.99
N GLU A 452 6.66 -16.60 29.16
CA GLU A 452 5.47 -17.25 28.58
C GLU A 452 5.19 -16.75 27.15
N GLU A 453 4.64 -17.61 26.27
CA GLU A 453 4.25 -17.25 24.89
C GLU A 453 2.96 -16.40 24.88
N ILE A 454 3.01 -15.19 24.32
CA ILE A 454 1.82 -14.34 24.10
C ILE A 454 1.30 -14.60 22.68
N LEU A 455 0.05 -15.05 22.59
CA LEU A 455 -0.69 -15.23 21.34
C LEU A 455 -1.41 -13.93 20.98
N VAL A 456 -1.08 -13.36 19.83
CA VAL A 456 -1.77 -12.20 19.26
C VAL A 456 -2.56 -12.65 18.03
N LYS A 457 -3.85 -12.32 18.00
CA LYS A 457 -4.74 -12.65 16.89
C LYS A 457 -5.37 -11.39 16.33
N LYS A 458 -5.20 -11.16 15.02
CA LYS A 458 -5.94 -10.12 14.30
C LYS A 458 -7.42 -10.45 14.22
N LEU A 459 -8.28 -9.45 14.35
CA LEU A 459 -9.73 -9.66 14.45
C LEU A 459 -10.43 -9.90 13.10
N ARG A 460 -9.77 -9.64 11.97
CA ARG A 460 -10.39 -9.74 10.62
C ARG A 460 -9.93 -10.96 9.81
N GLU A 461 -8.64 -11.27 9.79
CA GLU A 461 -8.06 -12.36 8.99
C GLU A 461 -8.64 -13.73 9.37
N GLN A 462 -9.05 -14.53 8.37
CA GLN A 462 -9.57 -15.90 8.56
C GLN A 462 -8.49 -16.97 8.45
N GLU A 463 -7.33 -16.64 7.89
CA GLU A 463 -6.18 -17.55 7.89
C GLU A 463 -5.62 -17.69 9.32
N ASN A 464 -5.00 -18.82 9.61
CA ASN A 464 -4.43 -19.16 10.92
C ASN A 464 -3.21 -18.27 11.31
N SER A 465 -3.27 -16.96 11.12
CA SER A 465 -2.28 -15.98 11.60
C SER A 465 -2.47 -15.75 13.11
N LEU A 466 -2.22 -16.80 13.89
CA LEU A 466 -1.80 -16.61 15.27
C LEU A 466 -0.36 -16.11 15.22
N ASP A 467 -0.18 -14.81 15.41
CA ASP A 467 1.15 -14.27 15.66
C ASP A 467 1.55 -14.72 17.06
N ILE A 468 2.50 -15.64 17.14
CA ILE A 468 3.12 -16.01 18.41
C ILE A 468 4.22 -14.97 18.65
N VAL A 469 4.04 -14.15 19.68
CA VAL A 469 5.14 -13.41 20.28
C VAL A 469 5.90 -14.43 21.14
N ILE A 470 6.98 -14.96 20.57
CA ILE A 470 7.62 -16.21 21.01
C ILE A 470 8.28 -16.05 22.38
N GLY A 471 7.87 -16.91 23.31
CA GLY A 471 8.70 -17.46 24.39
C GLY A 471 9.25 -18.83 23.96
N LYS A 472 10.54 -19.05 24.24
CA LYS A 472 11.37 -20.23 23.93
C LYS A 472 11.75 -20.45 22.46
N GLY A 473 12.76 -19.69 22.02
CA GLY A 473 13.71 -20.22 21.04
C GLY A 473 14.41 -21.47 21.59
N ARG A 474 14.88 -22.38 20.72
CA ARG A 474 15.88 -23.39 21.11
C ARG A 474 17.01 -22.65 21.81
N ILE A 475 17.31 -23.02 23.06
CA ILE A 475 18.48 -22.51 23.78
C ILE A 475 19.71 -22.93 22.95
N VAL A 476 20.27 -21.99 22.21
CA VAL A 476 21.58 -22.13 21.61
C VAL A 476 22.54 -21.73 22.71
N ILE A 477 23.32 -22.68 23.23
CA ILE A 477 24.37 -22.39 24.20
C ILE A 477 25.49 -21.69 23.43
N ASP A 478 25.45 -20.38 23.40
CA ASP A 478 26.49 -19.50 22.86
C ASP A 478 26.46 -18.18 23.63
N GLU A 479 27.50 -17.36 23.48
CA GLU A 479 27.58 -16.06 24.15
C GLU A 479 26.55 -15.06 23.57
N PRO A 480 25.97 -14.15 24.37
CA PRO A 480 24.91 -13.24 23.92
C PRO A 480 25.29 -12.35 22.73
N ASP A 481 26.52 -11.86 22.71
CA ASP A 481 27.07 -11.05 21.60
C ASP A 481 27.17 -11.86 20.31
N ARG A 482 27.60 -13.12 20.38
CA ARG A 482 27.67 -14.04 19.23
C ARG A 482 26.29 -14.38 18.67
N ILE A 483 25.28 -14.53 19.52
CA ILE A 483 23.90 -14.75 19.06
C ILE A 483 23.42 -13.57 18.21
N ILE A 484 23.74 -12.34 18.61
CA ILE A 484 23.40 -11.13 17.87
C ILE A 484 24.19 -11.06 16.56
N VAL A 485 25.50 -11.30 16.60
CA VAL A 485 26.36 -11.31 15.40
C VAL A 485 25.87 -12.38 14.40
N ASN A 486 25.53 -13.58 14.85
CA ASN A 486 24.99 -14.64 14.01
C ASN A 486 23.67 -14.25 13.32
N GLU A 487 22.87 -13.37 13.94
CA GLU A 487 21.69 -12.81 13.28
C GLU A 487 22.07 -11.76 12.23
N LEU A 488 23.06 -10.91 12.52
CA LEU A 488 23.54 -9.87 11.60
C LEU A 488 24.19 -10.43 10.34
N ILE A 489 24.84 -11.60 10.42
CA ILE A 489 25.44 -12.27 9.26
C ILE A 489 24.38 -12.72 8.24
N ASN A 490 23.10 -12.84 8.64
CA ASN A 490 22.04 -13.25 7.71
C ASN A 490 21.58 -12.13 6.76
N TYR A 491 22.06 -10.90 6.93
CA TYR A 491 21.73 -9.79 6.03
C TYR A 491 22.66 -9.81 4.81
N PRO A 492 22.12 -9.80 3.57
CA PRO A 492 22.92 -9.83 2.35
C PRO A 492 23.94 -8.70 2.23
N GLU A 493 23.66 -7.54 2.84
CA GLU A 493 24.52 -6.35 2.83
C GLU A 493 25.68 -6.42 3.85
N VAL A 494 25.72 -7.45 4.71
CA VAL A 494 26.75 -7.62 5.74
C VAL A 494 27.81 -8.60 5.26
N ASP A 495 29.03 -8.10 5.05
CA ASP A 495 30.23 -8.93 4.85
C ASP A 495 30.90 -9.19 6.20
N TYR A 496 30.74 -10.41 6.72
CA TYR A 496 31.29 -10.78 8.02
C TYR A 496 32.81 -10.72 8.05
N ASP A 497 33.48 -11.17 6.99
CA ASP A 497 34.95 -11.31 6.98
C ASP A 497 35.62 -9.93 6.97
N GLU A 498 35.02 -8.95 6.29
CA GLU A 498 35.53 -7.57 6.26
C GLU A 498 35.13 -6.73 7.49
N GLN A 499 34.01 -7.06 8.15
CA GLN A 499 33.37 -6.17 9.15
C GLN A 499 33.25 -6.78 10.55
N THR A 500 33.97 -7.87 10.82
CA THR A 500 33.92 -8.61 12.10
C THR A 500 34.07 -7.69 13.32
N ASP A 501 35.01 -6.74 13.31
CA ASP A 501 35.29 -5.87 14.45
C ASP A 501 34.12 -4.92 14.75
N LEU A 502 33.52 -4.33 13.72
CA LEU A 502 32.35 -3.45 13.86
C LEU A 502 31.13 -4.22 14.34
N LEU A 503 30.83 -5.39 13.76
CA LEU A 503 29.68 -6.21 14.16
C LEU A 503 29.79 -6.65 15.62
N ARG A 504 30.99 -7.05 16.06
CA ARG A 504 31.26 -7.41 17.46
C ARG A 504 31.14 -6.22 18.39
N LYS A 505 31.66 -5.05 17.99
CA LYS A 505 31.53 -3.79 18.74
C LYS A 505 30.06 -3.43 18.98
N LEU A 506 29.22 -3.44 17.94
CA LEU A 506 27.80 -3.10 18.04
C LEU A 506 27.02 -4.14 18.87
N ALA A 507 27.30 -5.43 18.68
CA ALA A 507 26.70 -6.48 19.49
C ALA A 507 27.08 -6.36 20.98
N ALA A 508 28.34 -6.05 21.28
CA ALA A 508 28.81 -5.81 22.65
C ALA A 508 28.11 -4.59 23.28
N GLN A 509 27.91 -3.50 22.53
CA GLN A 509 27.17 -2.32 23.01
C GLN A 509 25.69 -2.64 23.32
N ALA A 510 25.04 -3.47 22.51
CA ALA A 510 23.69 -3.95 22.81
C ALA A 510 23.65 -4.81 24.08
N VAL A 511 24.61 -5.72 24.26
CA VAL A 511 24.73 -6.56 25.46
C VAL A 511 25.03 -5.73 26.72
N GLU A 512 25.94 -4.77 26.64
CA GLU A 512 26.24 -3.84 27.75
C GLU A 512 25.01 -3.04 28.15
N LYS A 513 24.19 -2.58 27.20
CA LYS A 513 22.91 -1.94 27.48
C LYS A 513 22.00 -2.87 28.29
N PHE A 514 21.86 -4.13 27.91
CA PHE A 514 21.03 -5.10 28.65
C PHE A 514 21.55 -5.39 30.06
N LYS A 515 22.87 -5.47 30.26
CA LYS A 515 23.48 -5.65 31.59
C LYS A 515 23.19 -4.51 32.57
N THR A 516 22.80 -3.33 32.09
CA THR A 516 22.45 -2.21 32.98
C THR A 516 21.20 -2.47 33.82
N TYR A 517 20.34 -3.40 33.39
CA TYR A 517 19.05 -3.66 34.06
C TYR A 517 18.63 -5.13 34.13
N LEU A 518 19.39 -6.08 33.57
CA LEU A 518 19.09 -7.52 33.58
C LEU A 518 20.23 -8.34 34.21
N ASP A 519 19.88 -9.43 34.90
CA ASP A 519 20.84 -10.46 35.31
C ASP A 519 21.27 -11.38 34.14
N ASP A 520 22.30 -12.20 34.33
CA ASP A 520 22.87 -13.03 33.26
C ASP A 520 21.85 -14.01 32.63
N ASN A 521 20.92 -14.57 33.42
CA ASN A 521 19.91 -15.50 32.92
C ASN A 521 18.82 -14.75 32.14
N GLN A 522 18.40 -13.60 32.65
CA GLN A 522 17.43 -12.72 32.03
C GLN A 522 17.96 -12.11 30.71
N LEU A 523 19.23 -11.72 30.69
CA LEU A 523 19.91 -11.21 29.51
C LEU A 523 19.95 -12.27 28.41
N MET A 524 20.35 -13.49 28.75
CA MET A 524 20.36 -14.60 27.79
C MET A 524 18.96 -14.88 27.21
N ASN A 525 17.94 -14.85 28.08
CA ASN A 525 16.55 -15.02 27.66
C ASN A 525 16.10 -13.92 26.67
N VAL A 526 16.40 -12.65 26.96
CA VAL A 526 16.06 -11.51 26.08
C VAL A 526 16.76 -11.64 24.73
N VAL A 527 18.08 -11.88 24.74
CA VAL A 527 18.87 -11.97 23.51
C VAL A 527 18.40 -13.13 22.65
N GLN A 528 18.09 -14.30 23.23
CA GLN A 528 17.59 -15.44 22.46
C GLN A 528 16.19 -15.25 21.90
N SER A 529 15.29 -14.65 22.69
CA SER A 529 13.88 -14.49 22.31
C SER A 529 13.68 -13.38 21.28
N HIS A 530 14.52 -12.34 21.35
CA HIS A 530 14.42 -11.16 20.47
C HIS A 530 15.60 -11.03 19.49
N LYS A 531 16.38 -12.09 19.26
CA LYS A 531 17.59 -12.02 18.40
C LYS A 531 17.34 -11.39 17.04
N ARG A 532 16.21 -11.73 16.40
CA ARG A 532 15.82 -11.21 15.07
C ARG A 532 15.56 -9.71 15.13
N GLU A 533 14.80 -9.27 16.12
CA GLU A 533 14.49 -7.86 16.33
C GLU A 533 15.71 -7.04 16.74
N ILE A 534 16.58 -7.58 17.61
CA ILE A 534 17.85 -6.96 17.98
C ILE A 534 18.77 -6.84 16.75
N GLY A 535 18.85 -7.90 15.95
CA GLY A 535 19.59 -7.90 14.68
C GLY A 535 19.05 -6.84 13.71
N ARG A 536 17.73 -6.77 13.51
CA ARG A 536 17.08 -5.72 12.70
C ARG A 536 17.38 -4.32 13.21
N TYR A 537 17.35 -4.13 14.52
CA TYR A 537 17.63 -2.83 15.15
C TYR A 537 19.04 -2.33 14.88
N ILE A 538 20.03 -3.22 15.02
CA ILE A 538 21.44 -2.90 14.74
C ILE A 538 21.64 -2.73 13.23
N PHE A 539 21.03 -3.57 12.40
CA PHE A 539 21.11 -3.50 10.94
C PHE A 539 20.54 -2.19 10.38
N ALA A 540 19.40 -1.73 10.90
CA ALA A 540 18.82 -0.42 10.54
C ALA A 540 19.79 0.75 10.80
N GLN A 541 20.64 0.64 11.82
CA GLN A 541 21.70 1.62 12.09
C GLN A 541 22.90 1.42 11.16
N LEU A 542 23.32 0.18 10.92
CA LEU A 542 24.37 -0.14 9.94
C LEU A 542 24.03 0.49 8.57
N MET A 543 22.80 0.34 8.09
CA MET A 543 22.36 0.92 6.81
C MET A 543 22.42 2.45 6.74
N GLN A 544 22.41 3.16 7.87
CA GLN A 544 22.63 4.62 7.89
C GLN A 544 24.10 4.99 7.62
N HIS A 545 25.00 4.06 7.91
CA HIS A 545 26.45 4.19 7.73
C HIS A 545 26.97 3.37 6.53
N PHE A 546 26.07 2.86 5.69
CA PHE A 546 26.40 2.09 4.51
C PHE A 546 27.04 2.96 3.43
N HIS A 547 28.13 2.47 2.84
CA HIS A 547 28.74 3.02 1.64
C HIS A 547 28.92 1.92 0.60
N CYS A 548 28.80 2.30 -0.65
CA CYS A 548 28.90 1.40 -1.79
C CYS A 548 29.59 2.16 -2.93
N GLU A 549 30.69 1.62 -3.43
CA GLU A 549 31.34 2.16 -4.63
C GLU A 549 30.50 1.82 -5.87
N VAL A 550 30.27 2.82 -6.72
CA VAL A 550 29.42 2.68 -7.92
C VAL A 550 30.12 1.73 -8.92
N PRO A 551 29.50 0.60 -9.29
CA PRO A 551 30.11 -0.31 -10.26
C PRO A 551 30.21 0.35 -11.63
N VAL A 552 31.35 0.13 -12.29
CA VAL A 552 31.58 0.52 -13.69
C VAL A 552 30.71 -0.38 -14.57
N PHE A 553 29.85 0.22 -15.39
CA PHE A 553 29.00 -0.52 -16.33
C PHE A 553 29.84 -1.16 -17.45
N GLU A 554 29.65 -2.46 -17.72
CA GLU A 554 30.01 -3.02 -19.03
C GLU A 554 29.01 -2.56 -20.11
N LYS A 555 29.45 -2.57 -21.37
CA LYS A 555 28.60 -2.20 -22.51
C LYS A 555 27.38 -3.14 -22.59
N PRO A 556 26.15 -2.60 -22.66
CA PRO A 556 24.94 -3.42 -22.71
C PRO A 556 24.95 -4.35 -23.92
N VAL A 557 24.53 -5.60 -23.73
CA VAL A 557 24.13 -6.48 -24.84
C VAL A 557 22.81 -5.93 -25.37
N VAL A 558 22.84 -5.30 -26.53
CA VAL A 558 21.66 -4.73 -27.18
C VAL A 558 21.19 -5.65 -28.30
N LYS A 559 19.96 -6.14 -28.19
CA LYS A 559 19.24 -6.72 -29.34
C LYS A 559 18.56 -5.58 -30.11
N PRO A 560 18.56 -5.60 -31.45
CA PRO A 560 18.00 -4.50 -32.24
C PRO A 560 16.51 -4.28 -32.02
N PHE A 561 15.76 -5.36 -31.88
CA PHE A 561 14.35 -5.31 -31.48
C PHE A 561 13.95 -6.52 -30.63
N THR A 562 12.88 -6.38 -29.86
CA THR A 562 12.22 -7.46 -29.12
C THR A 562 10.83 -7.74 -29.68
N LYS A 563 10.34 -8.97 -29.47
CA LYS A 563 8.93 -9.29 -29.68
C LYS A 563 8.07 -8.36 -28.82
N ILE A 564 6.99 -7.83 -29.40
CA ILE A 564 5.97 -7.11 -28.64
C ILE A 564 5.07 -8.15 -27.97
N GLU A 565 4.92 -8.03 -26.65
CA GLU A 565 4.19 -8.97 -25.80
C GLU A 565 2.68 -8.62 -25.76
N ASP A 566 1.84 -9.66 -25.71
CA ASP A 566 0.38 -9.53 -25.69
C ASP A 566 -0.15 -9.08 -24.32
N HIS A 567 -1.38 -8.55 -24.30
CA HIS A 567 -2.07 -8.18 -23.04
C HIS A 567 -3.13 -9.22 -22.66
N ASN A 568 -3.12 -9.63 -21.39
CA ASN A 568 -4.22 -10.36 -20.78
C ASN A 568 -5.11 -9.39 -20.00
N LEU A 569 -6.25 -9.02 -20.58
CA LEU A 569 -7.18 -8.06 -20.00
C LEU A 569 -8.34 -8.77 -19.29
N SER A 570 -9.02 -8.07 -18.38
CA SER A 570 -10.25 -8.55 -17.76
C SER A 570 -11.37 -7.51 -17.90
N LYS A 571 -12.57 -7.98 -18.24
CA LYS A 571 -13.81 -7.18 -18.25
C LYS A 571 -14.92 -7.89 -17.49
N TYR A 572 -15.92 -7.14 -17.06
CA TYR A 572 -17.15 -7.74 -16.52
C TYR A 572 -17.94 -8.39 -17.66
N THR A 573 -18.50 -9.58 -17.44
CA THR A 573 -19.15 -10.38 -18.49
C THR A 573 -20.31 -9.64 -19.17
N LYS A 574 -21.06 -8.79 -18.44
CA LYS A 574 -22.17 -8.00 -19.00
C LYS A 574 -21.73 -6.67 -19.60
N ASP A 575 -20.45 -6.31 -19.48
CA ASP A 575 -19.92 -5.05 -19.96
C ASP A 575 -19.46 -5.18 -21.42
N SER A 576 -19.76 -4.15 -22.22
CA SER A 576 -19.36 -4.09 -23.62
C SER A 576 -17.91 -3.63 -23.76
N ILE A 577 -17.30 -3.99 -24.89
CA ILE A 577 -16.06 -3.32 -25.32
C ILE A 577 -16.46 -1.94 -25.84
N HIS A 578 -15.81 -0.91 -25.33
CA HIS A 578 -16.10 0.49 -25.64
C HIS A 578 -15.21 0.99 -26.78
N HIS A 579 -15.70 1.85 -27.66
CA HIS A 579 -14.84 2.54 -28.61
C HIS A 579 -13.98 3.59 -27.87
N TYR A 580 -12.73 3.80 -28.29
CA TYR A 580 -11.79 4.70 -27.60
C TYR A 580 -12.27 6.17 -27.50
N THR A 581 -13.20 6.59 -28.36
CA THR A 581 -13.82 7.93 -28.33
C THR A 581 -14.95 8.06 -27.32
N GLU A 582 -15.44 6.96 -26.73
CA GLU A 582 -16.54 7.00 -25.76
C GLU A 582 -16.10 7.69 -24.46
N THR A 583 -17.03 8.41 -23.84
CA THR A 583 -16.81 9.06 -22.54
C THR A 583 -17.43 8.22 -21.44
N ILE A 584 -16.59 7.72 -20.53
CA ILE A 584 -17.04 6.90 -19.39
C ILE A 584 -17.33 7.81 -18.19
N THR A 585 -18.55 7.69 -17.65
CA THR A 585 -19.00 8.43 -16.46
C THR A 585 -19.54 7.42 -15.44
N PRO A 586 -19.05 7.41 -14.18
CA PRO A 586 -18.00 8.28 -13.62
C PRO A 586 -16.59 7.91 -14.13
N ALA A 587 -15.67 8.88 -14.12
CA ALA A 587 -14.27 8.67 -14.57
C ALA A 587 -13.53 7.56 -13.77
N GLY A 588 -13.94 7.32 -12.52
CA GLY A 588 -13.41 6.23 -11.68
C GLY A 588 -13.75 4.82 -12.19
N ALA A 589 -14.67 4.68 -13.16
CA ALA A 589 -15.01 3.38 -13.75
C ALA A 589 -14.03 2.94 -14.87
N ILE A 590 -13.18 3.86 -15.38
CA ILE A 590 -12.27 3.63 -16.52
C ILE A 590 -11.34 2.40 -16.34
N PRO A 591 -10.73 2.16 -15.15
CA PRO A 591 -9.90 0.96 -14.94
C PRO A 591 -10.62 -0.38 -15.12
N GLY A 592 -11.96 -0.37 -15.05
CA GLY A 592 -12.81 -1.53 -15.29
C GLY A 592 -13.15 -1.78 -16.77
N LYS A 593 -12.95 -0.80 -17.65
CA LYS A 593 -13.41 -0.81 -19.04
C LYS A 593 -12.32 -1.26 -20.01
N VAL A 594 -12.72 -1.95 -21.07
CA VAL A 594 -11.85 -2.32 -22.21
C VAL A 594 -12.24 -1.50 -23.42
N PHE A 595 -11.25 -0.92 -24.08
CA PHE A 595 -11.42 -0.03 -25.23
C PHE A 595 -10.90 -0.66 -26.52
N SER A 596 -11.57 -0.38 -27.63
CA SER A 596 -11.21 -0.80 -29.00
C SER A 596 -11.32 0.36 -30.00
N GLY A 597 -11.10 0.06 -31.27
CA GLY A 597 -11.24 1.03 -32.38
C GLY A 597 -9.95 1.77 -32.73
N PHE A 598 -8.83 1.35 -32.16
CA PHE A 598 -7.52 1.91 -32.45
C PHE A 598 -7.02 1.49 -33.83
N ARG A 599 -6.50 2.44 -34.60
CA ARG A 599 -5.94 2.28 -35.95
C ARG A 599 -4.43 2.52 -36.00
N LYS A 600 -3.84 3.18 -35.01
CA LYS A 600 -2.38 3.37 -34.90
C LYS A 600 -1.76 2.51 -33.80
N ALA A 601 -2.57 2.03 -32.87
CA ALA A 601 -2.08 1.17 -31.82
C ALA A 601 -1.69 -0.23 -32.34
N TYR A 602 -0.69 -0.84 -31.70
CA TYR A 602 -0.24 -2.19 -32.05
C TYR A 602 -1.29 -3.27 -31.74
N HIS A 603 -1.88 -3.22 -30.56
CA HIS A 603 -2.96 -4.14 -30.15
C HIS A 603 -4.34 -3.55 -30.45
N SER A 604 -5.34 -4.41 -30.63
CA SER A 604 -6.71 -3.99 -30.90
C SER A 604 -7.48 -3.54 -29.64
N LEU A 605 -7.06 -4.01 -28.46
CA LEU A 605 -7.73 -3.74 -27.19
C LEU A 605 -6.78 -3.18 -26.13
N TYR A 606 -7.24 -2.19 -25.36
CA TYR A 606 -6.49 -1.64 -24.23
C TYR A 606 -7.38 -1.33 -23.02
N LYS A 607 -6.76 -1.35 -21.84
CA LYS A 607 -7.29 -0.77 -20.60
C LYS A 607 -6.40 0.38 -20.15
N PHE A 608 -7.00 1.34 -19.45
CA PHE A 608 -6.31 2.52 -18.93
C PHE A 608 -6.55 2.62 -17.42
N ASP A 609 -5.52 3.00 -16.66
CA ASP A 609 -5.60 3.11 -15.21
C ASP A 609 -6.21 4.45 -14.76
N SER A 610 -6.29 5.42 -15.68
CA SER A 610 -6.82 6.74 -15.41
C SER A 610 -7.51 7.35 -16.62
N LYS A 611 -8.35 8.37 -16.36
CA LYS A 611 -8.93 9.21 -17.41
C LYS A 611 -7.85 9.89 -18.26
N THR A 612 -6.77 10.33 -17.62
CA THR A 612 -5.63 10.99 -18.26
C THR A 612 -4.99 10.10 -19.32
N GLU A 613 -4.69 8.84 -18.98
CA GLU A 613 -4.14 7.88 -19.95
C GLU A 613 -5.11 7.60 -21.09
N LYS A 614 -6.40 7.43 -20.80
CA LYS A 614 -7.43 7.23 -21.83
C LYS A 614 -7.48 8.42 -22.78
N ASP A 615 -7.48 9.64 -22.25
CA ASP A 615 -7.52 10.86 -23.05
C ASP A 615 -6.24 11.05 -23.86
N PHE A 616 -5.09 10.69 -23.28
CA PHE A 616 -3.82 10.72 -23.99
C PHE A 616 -3.78 9.71 -25.16
N ALA A 617 -4.34 8.50 -24.97
CA ALA A 617 -4.47 7.53 -26.05
C ALA A 617 -5.33 8.04 -27.22
N VAL A 618 -6.35 8.87 -26.95
CA VAL A 618 -7.13 9.54 -28.01
C VAL A 618 -6.25 10.53 -28.78
N ILE A 619 -5.36 11.28 -28.11
CA ILE A 619 -4.41 12.19 -28.76
C ILE A 619 -3.46 11.39 -29.67
N LEU A 620 -2.87 10.30 -29.16
CA LEU A 620 -1.99 9.43 -29.95
C LEU A 620 -2.69 8.88 -31.20
N GLU A 621 -3.96 8.49 -31.05
CA GLU A 621 -4.74 7.91 -32.13
C GLU A 621 -5.11 8.96 -33.20
N GLN A 622 -5.42 10.20 -32.81
CA GLN A 622 -5.89 11.24 -33.72
C GLN A 622 -4.77 12.08 -34.36
N ASP A 623 -3.67 12.30 -33.65
CA ASP A 623 -2.61 13.22 -34.08
C ASP A 623 -1.85 12.71 -35.31
N LYS A 624 -1.74 13.53 -36.36
CA LYS A 624 -1.12 13.12 -37.64
C LYS A 624 0.39 12.84 -37.53
N GLY A 625 1.09 13.42 -36.56
CA GLY A 625 2.51 13.21 -36.35
C GLY A 625 2.83 11.85 -35.72
N VAL A 626 1.85 11.20 -35.10
CA VAL A 626 1.98 9.85 -34.54
C VAL A 626 1.70 8.82 -35.64
N VAL A 627 2.71 8.01 -35.94
CA VAL A 627 2.65 6.91 -36.92
C VAL A 627 2.07 5.66 -36.25
N LYS A 628 2.65 5.29 -35.11
CA LYS A 628 2.29 4.09 -34.32
C LYS A 628 2.38 4.38 -32.84
N TRP A 629 1.61 3.67 -32.03
CA TRP A 629 1.80 3.69 -30.58
C TRP A 629 1.51 2.33 -29.93
N LEU A 630 2.01 2.15 -28.72
CA LEU A 630 1.89 0.93 -27.94
C LEU A 630 1.77 1.32 -26.47
N ARG A 631 0.73 0.85 -25.78
CA ARG A 631 0.82 0.66 -24.32
C ARG A 631 1.51 -0.70 -24.08
N PRO A 632 2.70 -0.73 -23.48
CA PRO A 632 3.49 -1.95 -23.34
C PRO A 632 2.88 -2.92 -22.32
N ALA A 633 3.05 -4.22 -22.53
CA ALA A 633 2.71 -5.22 -21.51
C ALA A 633 3.71 -5.15 -20.34
N GLN A 634 3.36 -5.70 -19.18
CA GLN A 634 4.19 -5.64 -17.98
C GLN A 634 5.63 -6.15 -18.20
N ASN A 635 5.79 -7.20 -19.01
CA ASN A 635 7.10 -7.81 -19.26
C ASN A 635 7.82 -7.27 -20.52
N GLN A 636 7.29 -6.22 -21.16
CA GLN A 636 7.86 -5.69 -22.41
C GLN A 636 9.24 -5.06 -22.21
N PHE A 637 9.42 -4.34 -21.09
CA PHE A 637 10.65 -3.64 -20.74
C PHE A 637 11.26 -4.24 -19.48
N ARG A 638 12.59 -4.38 -19.45
CA ARG A 638 13.36 -4.81 -18.27
C ARG A 638 14.14 -3.63 -17.69
N ILE A 639 13.43 -2.55 -17.38
CA ILE A 639 13.99 -1.34 -16.78
C ILE A 639 13.83 -1.46 -15.28
N TYR A 640 14.92 -1.34 -14.52
CA TYR A 640 14.89 -1.45 -13.07
C TYR A 640 15.23 -0.13 -12.39
N TRP A 641 14.65 0.10 -11.22
CA TRP A 641 14.87 1.28 -10.38
C TRP A 641 14.89 0.85 -8.90
N GLN A 642 15.30 1.76 -8.00
CA GLN A 642 15.50 1.47 -6.58
C GLN A 642 16.50 0.30 -6.37
N ASN A 643 17.76 0.49 -6.77
CA ASN A 643 18.84 -0.51 -6.65
C ASN A 643 18.47 -1.89 -7.22
N ASN A 644 17.85 -1.91 -8.40
CA ASN A 644 17.37 -3.13 -9.08
C ASN A 644 16.29 -3.95 -8.36
N SER A 645 15.66 -3.43 -7.30
CA SER A 645 14.61 -4.14 -6.57
C SER A 645 13.22 -4.05 -7.22
N LYS A 646 13.00 -3.06 -8.09
CA LYS A 646 11.68 -2.84 -8.73
C LYS A 646 11.81 -2.63 -10.23
N MET A 647 10.81 -3.12 -10.95
CA MET A 647 10.67 -2.93 -12.39
C MET A 647 9.87 -1.65 -12.68
N TYR A 648 10.30 -0.90 -13.69
CA TYR A 648 9.61 0.26 -14.24
C TYR A 648 8.82 -0.15 -15.47
N HIS A 649 7.55 0.26 -15.53
CA HIS A 649 6.65 0.00 -16.64
C HIS A 649 6.20 1.35 -17.22
N PRO A 650 6.61 1.71 -18.45
CA PRO A 650 6.18 2.96 -19.05
C PRO A 650 4.70 2.90 -19.49
N ASP A 651 3.98 4.02 -19.39
CA ASP A 651 2.58 4.10 -19.81
C ASP A 651 2.40 3.93 -21.33
N PHE A 652 3.21 4.61 -22.15
CA PHE A 652 3.09 4.59 -23.61
C PHE A 652 4.44 4.64 -24.33
N ILE A 653 4.50 4.01 -25.49
CA ILE A 653 5.53 4.17 -26.51
C ILE A 653 4.87 4.73 -27.76
N SER A 654 5.42 5.78 -28.35
CA SER A 654 4.88 6.40 -29.56
C SER A 654 5.97 6.63 -30.59
N GLU A 655 5.75 6.20 -31.83
CA GLU A 655 6.66 6.39 -32.96
C GLU A 655 6.14 7.51 -33.87
N THR A 656 7.03 8.44 -34.20
CA THR A 656 6.84 9.49 -35.21
C THR A 656 7.78 9.27 -36.39
N ASP A 657 7.72 10.11 -37.41
CA ASP A 657 8.66 10.02 -38.54
C ASP A 657 10.13 10.24 -38.12
N THR A 658 10.36 11.00 -37.04
CA THR A 658 11.69 11.47 -36.62
C THR A 658 12.23 10.83 -35.35
N ALA A 659 11.37 10.38 -34.43
CA ALA A 659 11.77 9.85 -33.12
C ALA A 659 10.77 8.85 -32.54
N ILE A 660 11.22 8.06 -31.56
CA ILE A 660 10.39 7.22 -30.70
C ILE A 660 10.36 7.83 -29.29
N TYR A 661 9.17 7.94 -28.70
CA TYR A 661 8.94 8.55 -27.40
C TYR A 661 8.50 7.49 -26.40
N MET A 662 9.17 7.44 -25.24
CA MET A 662 8.71 6.74 -24.05
C MET A 662 8.03 7.76 -23.14
N ILE A 663 6.74 7.57 -22.91
CA ILE A 663 5.87 8.60 -22.32
C ILE A 663 5.25 8.06 -21.04
N GLU A 664 5.29 8.89 -20.00
CA GLU A 664 4.67 8.64 -18.70
C GLU A 664 3.73 9.79 -18.34
N THR A 665 2.55 9.48 -17.81
CA THR A 665 1.61 10.48 -17.30
C THR A 665 1.51 10.40 -15.78
N LYS A 666 1.59 11.54 -15.09
CA LYS A 666 1.53 11.60 -13.61
C LYS A 666 0.70 12.75 -13.09
N LYS A 667 0.21 12.61 -11.85
CA LYS A 667 -0.46 13.73 -11.17
C LYS A 667 0.55 14.85 -10.96
N GLU A 668 0.10 16.09 -11.13
CA GLU A 668 0.97 17.28 -11.05
C GLU A 668 1.70 17.36 -9.71
N MET A 669 0.98 17.09 -8.62
CA MET A 669 1.53 17.04 -7.25
C MET A 669 2.56 15.92 -7.00
N ASP A 670 2.60 14.89 -7.86
CA ASP A 670 3.50 13.75 -7.69
C ASP A 670 4.79 13.88 -8.54
N MET A 671 4.85 14.88 -9.44
CA MET A 671 5.94 15.03 -10.43
C MET A 671 7.32 15.11 -9.77
N ASP A 672 7.45 15.86 -8.68
CA ASP A 672 8.74 16.10 -8.00
C ASP A 672 9.05 15.08 -6.89
N THR A 673 8.23 14.04 -6.73
CA THR A 673 8.49 13.02 -5.71
C THR A 673 9.74 12.21 -6.06
N ALA A 674 10.56 11.88 -5.05
CA ALA A 674 11.80 11.13 -5.24
C ALA A 674 11.58 9.82 -6.04
N MET A 675 10.46 9.15 -5.78
CA MET A 675 10.07 7.94 -6.50
C MET A 675 9.83 8.19 -8.01
N VAL A 676 9.11 9.26 -8.37
CA VAL A 676 8.86 9.59 -9.78
C VAL A 676 10.16 9.99 -10.48
N GLN A 677 11.01 10.76 -9.80
CA GLN A 677 12.31 11.19 -10.34
C GLN A 677 13.31 10.02 -10.49
N GLU A 678 13.30 9.02 -9.61
CA GLU A 678 14.09 7.79 -9.79
C GLU A 678 13.63 6.97 -11.00
N LYS A 679 12.32 6.81 -11.17
CA LYS A 679 11.75 6.13 -12.35
C LYS A 679 12.08 6.89 -13.64
N ALA A 680 11.95 8.21 -13.63
CA ALA A 680 12.28 9.08 -14.75
C ALA A 680 13.75 8.93 -15.18
N ARG A 681 14.69 8.94 -14.21
CA ARG A 681 16.12 8.71 -14.48
C ARG A 681 16.40 7.32 -15.08
N ALA A 682 15.74 6.27 -14.60
CA ALA A 682 15.90 4.92 -15.15
C ALA A 682 15.36 4.83 -16.59
N ALA A 683 14.21 5.45 -16.86
CA ALA A 683 13.60 5.52 -18.19
C ALA A 683 14.45 6.34 -19.19
N GLU A 684 14.99 7.47 -18.74
CA GLU A 684 15.90 8.30 -19.53
C GLU A 684 17.20 7.55 -19.85
N GLN A 685 17.77 6.80 -18.89
CA GLN A 685 18.95 5.97 -19.14
C GLN A 685 18.71 4.91 -20.22
N TYR A 686 17.53 4.28 -20.20
CA TYR A 686 17.11 3.37 -21.27
C TYR A 686 17.02 4.10 -22.62
N CYS A 687 16.35 5.26 -22.68
CA CYS A 687 16.20 6.04 -23.91
C CYS A 687 17.55 6.51 -24.47
N ARG A 688 18.50 6.87 -23.60
CA ARG A 688 19.86 7.23 -24.01
C ARG A 688 20.61 6.05 -24.62
N ALA A 689 20.56 4.89 -23.97
CA ALA A 689 21.19 3.68 -24.50
C ALA A 689 20.54 3.20 -25.80
N ALA A 690 19.21 3.31 -25.91
CA ALA A 690 18.46 3.03 -27.12
C ALA A 690 18.88 3.97 -28.25
N THR A 691 18.97 5.27 -27.99
CA THR A 691 19.41 6.29 -28.96
C THR A 691 20.84 6.04 -29.44
N GLU A 692 21.76 5.70 -28.55
CA GLU A 692 23.15 5.40 -28.92
C GLU A 692 23.22 4.19 -29.86
N PHE A 693 22.40 3.17 -29.60
CA PHE A 693 22.31 2.00 -30.46
C PHE A 693 21.63 2.31 -31.80
N THR A 694 20.44 2.92 -31.79
CA THR A 694 19.67 3.16 -33.01
C THR A 694 20.37 4.16 -33.92
N SER A 695 20.95 5.24 -33.38
CA SER A 695 21.66 6.25 -34.18
C SER A 695 22.88 5.68 -34.91
N ARG A 696 23.57 4.70 -34.32
CA ARG A 696 24.69 3.99 -34.98
C ARG A 696 24.24 3.09 -36.12
N ASN A 697 23.00 2.61 -36.06
CA ASN A 697 22.44 1.63 -36.99
C ASN A 697 21.37 2.23 -37.92
N GLY A 698 21.27 3.56 -38.01
CA GLY A 698 20.34 4.25 -38.90
C GLY A 698 18.86 4.21 -38.45
N GLY A 699 18.61 3.87 -37.20
CA GLY A 699 17.28 3.90 -36.58
C GLY A 699 16.92 5.24 -35.94
N LYS A 700 15.71 5.33 -35.38
CA LYS A 700 15.19 6.57 -34.78
C LYS A 700 15.74 6.80 -33.36
N PRO A 701 16.04 8.05 -32.96
CA PRO A 701 16.39 8.39 -31.58
C PRO A 701 15.20 8.18 -30.63
N TRP A 702 15.51 7.90 -29.37
CA TRP A 702 14.56 7.66 -28.29
C TRP A 702 14.56 8.81 -27.28
N THR A 703 13.37 9.32 -26.93
CA THR A 703 13.21 10.43 -25.97
C THR A 703 12.26 10.05 -24.86
N TYR A 704 12.62 10.34 -23.61
CA TYR A 704 11.73 10.17 -22.45
C TYR A 704 10.93 11.44 -22.17
N VAL A 705 9.63 11.31 -21.92
CA VAL A 705 8.70 12.43 -21.71
C VAL A 705 7.82 12.15 -20.51
N LEU A 706 7.78 13.09 -19.56
CA LEU A 706 7.00 12.99 -18.33
C LEU A 706 5.94 14.10 -18.27
N ILE A 707 4.67 13.74 -18.48
CA ILE A 707 3.58 14.71 -18.68
C ILE A 707 2.70 14.80 -17.42
N PRO A 708 2.48 16.00 -16.86
CA PRO A 708 1.54 16.18 -15.77
C PRO A 708 0.09 16.08 -16.26
N HIS A 709 -0.78 15.48 -15.45
CA HIS A 709 -2.17 15.15 -15.85
C HIS A 709 -3.00 16.36 -16.29
N ASN A 710 -2.72 17.53 -15.72
CA ASN A 710 -3.40 18.79 -16.01
C ASN A 710 -2.93 19.42 -17.34
N ALA A 711 -1.97 18.81 -18.04
CA ALA A 711 -1.54 19.22 -19.37
C ALA A 711 -2.19 18.40 -20.49
N VAL A 712 -2.87 17.28 -20.17
CA VAL A 712 -3.49 16.40 -21.15
C VAL A 712 -4.91 16.87 -21.46
N PHE A 713 -5.07 17.57 -22.59
CA PHE A 713 -6.37 17.98 -23.13
C PHE A 713 -6.49 17.58 -24.60
N TYR A 714 -7.71 17.28 -25.06
CA TYR A 714 -7.97 16.95 -26.47
C TYR A 714 -7.58 18.04 -27.47
N SER A 715 -7.41 19.29 -27.01
CA SER A 715 -6.96 20.40 -27.85
C SER A 715 -5.44 20.50 -28.01
N MET A 716 -4.66 19.65 -27.32
CA MET A 716 -3.20 19.69 -27.36
C MET A 716 -2.69 18.83 -28.52
N GLY A 717 -1.69 19.34 -29.25
CA GLY A 717 -0.95 18.57 -30.24
C GLY A 717 0.13 17.71 -29.59
N PHE A 718 0.39 16.53 -30.15
CA PHE A 718 1.38 15.59 -29.64
C PHE A 718 2.78 16.21 -29.56
N GLU A 719 3.24 16.86 -30.64
CA GLU A 719 4.58 17.47 -30.72
C GLU A 719 4.78 18.55 -29.64
N SER A 720 3.79 19.40 -29.41
CA SER A 720 3.84 20.43 -28.37
C SER A 720 3.96 19.85 -26.96
N LEU A 721 3.33 18.70 -26.70
CA LEU A 721 3.47 18.00 -25.42
C LEU A 721 4.87 17.39 -25.28
N MET A 722 5.41 16.79 -26.35
CA MET A 722 6.74 16.19 -26.34
C MET A 722 7.83 17.24 -26.11
N GLU A 723 7.78 18.38 -26.81
CA GLU A 723 8.77 19.47 -26.65
C GLU A 723 8.72 20.10 -25.26
N ARG A 724 7.52 20.31 -24.71
CA ARG A 724 7.34 21.01 -23.43
C ARG A 724 7.72 20.16 -22.22
N TYR A 725 7.55 18.85 -22.33
CA TYR A 725 7.70 17.91 -21.21
C TYR A 725 8.78 16.85 -21.46
N ALA A 726 9.64 17.06 -22.46
CA ALA A 726 10.86 16.28 -22.61
C ALA A 726 11.66 16.34 -21.31
N TYR A 727 11.97 15.17 -20.76
CA TYR A 727 12.69 15.08 -19.51
C TYR A 727 14.18 15.29 -19.79
N HIS A 728 14.81 16.19 -19.05
CA HIS A 728 16.25 16.42 -19.06
C HIS A 728 16.75 16.23 -17.63
N GLY A 729 17.33 15.06 -17.36
CA GLY A 729 17.76 14.64 -16.01
C GLY A 729 19.08 15.22 -15.55
#